data_AF-A0A4R2ZR14-F1
#
_entry.id   AF-A0A4R2ZR14-F1
#
_cell.length_a   1.000
_cell.length_b   1.000
_cell.length_c   1.000
_cell.angle_alpha   90.00
_cell.angle_beta   90.00
_cell.angle_gamma   90.00
#
_symmetry.space_group_name_H-M   'P 1'
#
loop_
_entity.id
_entity.type
_entity.pdbx_description
1 polymer ?
#
loop_
_entity_poly.entity_id
_entity_poly.type
_entity_poly.pdbx_seq_one_letter_code
_entity_poly.pdbx_strand_id
1 'polypeptide(L)'
;MAEYLDLVDDTIKKFISKLSYILNPDIEGDNSTNPNIQDTDGIHKIPTEENNLIKEDLKSQAPTLLEQIPAKSIIDTKDTLIADDGSFISVSTKTKNIAIGPNLQTSPTEVDVAIFAENGQNLVIDAITYLCYSIFSGEFLNLDNPELEIEKLIKKLEEILSITDETEAVNDQVIKFIIPLTHCLTSYKSFHVFFAANFTKDRIEDFFHIEDEIVDQLNLLIPKIRDFVNLFLLLLAITREDLQINSDISDLKRLAALSHQLEKLSHVHKSIALALDTKLNFLIYKWNQRYKRKNPEGDIQFRVGNKLKSSSDTSKKITKLKDWQEKIHFHYDFCTDKNRYKKYIHDIVLKKRKSLVKLSFLEIHSLIKFYKDIVPSEEDLKEILDHLLLFDKSKNKYDQYCIEIIRNYAINNYFSLITETKKLNLEAYRDIYHKCKAKLNHFSNNYFLQKKYLEYVLDKIDKEFEKSSSDTIIKTYEDYSKVINDECNQILDEYWNNKEWSKVHNNYIFILPSAESFVDLSELDQDLPKVLFFTSFVLPDYKDTIEHDYSKIRQKFREVKSLSNVIKNLKTDLKDLAHLNKEFDKKDLKSIEIISLFTAIITFVLSSIPAFKFVETVHQASLFMLALAASLGLFIIVIFGFTRGFGEIYSSFRNKMIAFVITFIFIVTAYSLVNFENRSVDALIKKRIKSKLEFEATDSLLKHTVDETKIKTSRQ
;
A
#
# COMPACT_ATOMS: atom_id res chain seq x y z
N MET A 1 -43.06 48.35 2.84
CA MET A 1 -43.09 48.33 1.37
C MET A 1 -41.93 49.12 0.78
N ALA A 2 -42.00 50.45 0.54
CA ALA A 2 -40.80 51.19 0.11
C ALA A 2 -39.62 51.02 1.10
N GLU A 3 -39.85 51.31 2.38
CA GLU A 3 -38.91 51.05 3.48
C GLU A 3 -38.54 49.56 3.65
N TYR A 4 -39.33 48.63 3.09
CA TYR A 4 -39.03 47.19 3.11
C TYR A 4 -38.12 46.80 1.95
N LEU A 5 -38.36 47.32 0.74
CA LEU A 5 -37.48 47.16 -0.41
C LEU A 5 -36.12 47.82 -0.13
N ASP A 6 -36.09 48.99 0.51
CA ASP A 6 -34.85 49.62 0.98
C ASP A 6 -34.14 48.78 2.05
N LEU A 7 -34.86 48.23 3.03
CA LEU A 7 -34.30 47.35 4.05
C LEU A 7 -33.75 46.04 3.46
N VAL A 8 -34.44 45.45 2.48
CA VAL A 8 -34.01 44.25 1.77
C VAL A 8 -32.81 44.57 0.89
N ASP A 9 -32.79 45.68 0.14
CA ASP A 9 -31.64 46.12 -0.68
C ASP A 9 -30.41 46.45 0.17
N ASP A 10 -30.56 47.13 1.31
CA ASP A 10 -29.49 47.35 2.31
C ASP A 10 -29.01 46.01 2.92
N THR A 11 -29.92 45.10 3.26
CA THR A 11 -29.58 43.75 3.75
C THR A 11 -28.85 42.93 2.68
N ILE A 12 -29.23 43.06 1.41
CA ILE A 12 -28.58 42.43 0.26
C ILE A 12 -27.18 43.02 0.05
N LYS A 13 -27.03 44.34 0.10
CA LYS A 13 -25.72 45.01 -0.01
C LYS A 13 -24.79 44.61 1.13
N LYS A 14 -25.31 44.50 2.36
CA LYS A 14 -24.59 43.95 3.53
C LYS A 14 -24.27 42.45 3.39
N PHE A 15 -25.15 41.67 2.77
CA PHE A 15 -24.92 40.26 2.45
C PHE A 15 -23.81 40.09 1.40
N ILE A 16 -23.83 40.87 0.32
CA ILE A 16 -22.81 40.85 -0.75
C ILE A 16 -21.48 41.40 -0.23
N SER A 17 -21.49 42.46 0.58
CA SER A 17 -20.31 42.95 1.30
C SER A 17 -19.73 41.87 2.22
N LYS A 18 -20.55 41.18 3.04
CA LYS A 18 -20.07 40.08 3.89
C LYS A 18 -19.58 38.88 3.06
N LEU A 19 -20.24 38.54 1.95
CA LEU A 19 -19.79 37.49 1.03
C LEU A 19 -18.42 37.85 0.44
N SER A 20 -18.26 39.08 -0.07
CA SER A 20 -16.98 39.59 -0.57
C SER A 20 -15.88 39.53 0.50
N TYR A 21 -16.17 39.95 1.74
CA TYR A 21 -15.24 39.85 2.87
C TYR A 21 -14.90 38.41 3.27
N ILE A 22 -15.85 37.47 3.21
CA ILE A 22 -15.62 36.04 3.50
C ILE A 22 -14.72 35.39 2.45
N LEU A 23 -14.87 35.79 1.17
CA LEU A 23 -14.07 35.26 0.06
C LEU A 23 -12.71 35.97 -0.03
N ASN A 24 -12.65 37.27 0.29
CA ASN A 24 -11.48 38.13 0.14
C ASN A 24 -11.36 39.16 1.31
N PRO A 25 -10.79 38.75 2.46
CA PRO A 25 -10.73 39.59 3.66
C PRO A 25 -9.68 40.71 3.61
N ASP A 26 -8.75 40.70 2.63
CA ASP A 26 -7.61 41.62 2.58
C ASP A 26 -7.92 42.99 1.92
N ILE A 27 -9.16 43.22 1.47
CA ILE A 27 -9.53 44.41 0.66
C ILE A 27 -9.88 45.67 1.48
N GLU A 28 -10.44 45.56 2.69
CA GLU A 28 -10.70 46.73 3.56
C GLU A 28 -9.49 47.05 4.47
N GLY A 29 -8.31 47.20 3.84
CA GLY A 29 -7.01 47.22 4.52
C GLY A 29 -6.08 48.42 4.28
N ASP A 30 -6.40 49.35 3.37
CA ASP A 30 -5.57 50.55 3.15
C ASP A 30 -6.39 51.83 2.93
N ASN A 31 -6.50 52.63 3.98
CA ASN A 31 -6.74 54.07 3.87
C ASN A 31 -6.26 54.81 5.14
N SER A 32 -5.35 55.76 4.93
CA SER A 32 -4.89 56.84 5.84
C SER A 32 -3.71 56.61 6.83
N THR A 33 -2.70 57.46 6.63
CA THR A 33 -1.73 58.01 7.62
C THR A 33 -0.63 57.13 8.23
N ASN A 34 0.51 57.11 7.53
CA ASN A 34 1.86 57.08 8.13
C ASN A 34 2.10 58.33 9.02
N PRO A 35 2.76 58.20 10.19
CA PRO A 35 4.04 58.93 10.35
C PRO A 35 5.16 58.14 11.08
N ASN A 36 6.41 58.41 10.68
CA ASN A 36 7.63 57.90 11.32
C ASN A 36 7.77 58.29 12.81
N ILE A 37 8.22 57.35 13.66
CA ILE A 37 9.17 57.59 14.78
C ILE A 37 10.19 56.43 14.81
N GLN A 38 11.36 56.65 15.42
CA GLN A 38 12.60 55.86 15.33
C GLN A 38 12.71 54.72 16.36
N ASP A 39 13.79 53.92 16.21
CA ASP A 39 14.19 52.82 17.09
C ASP A 39 14.40 53.21 18.58
N THR A 40 14.23 52.24 19.48
CA THR A 40 15.10 52.07 20.67
C THR A 40 14.96 50.68 21.29
N ASP A 41 16.04 50.15 21.88
CA ASP A 41 16.07 48.84 22.54
C ASP A 41 15.27 48.77 23.86
N GLY A 42 14.77 47.57 24.22
CA GLY A 42 14.10 47.34 25.50
C GLY A 42 13.85 45.86 25.83
N ILE A 43 14.76 45.23 26.58
CA ILE A 43 14.62 43.84 27.07
C ILE A 43 13.69 43.80 28.29
N HIS A 44 12.71 42.88 28.34
CA HIS A 44 12.34 42.21 29.59
C HIS A 44 11.62 40.85 29.42
N LYS A 45 11.90 39.91 30.34
CA LYS A 45 11.11 38.68 30.64
C LYS A 45 10.12 39.02 31.78
N ILE A 46 9.13 38.22 32.23
CA ILE A 46 8.98 36.74 32.36
C ILE A 46 7.45 36.35 32.30
N PRO A 47 6.91 35.13 32.67
CA PRO A 47 5.70 34.57 32.01
C PRO A 47 4.50 34.16 32.92
N THR A 48 3.45 33.66 32.26
CA THR A 48 2.44 32.65 32.68
C THR A 48 1.91 31.99 31.39
N GLU A 49 1.61 30.70 31.22
CA GLU A 49 1.12 29.59 32.08
C GLU A 49 -0.35 29.69 32.56
N GLU A 50 -0.99 28.51 32.64
CA GLU A 50 -2.42 28.26 32.93
C GLU A 50 -3.47 28.70 31.89
N ASN A 51 -3.95 27.74 31.09
CA ASN A 51 -5.32 27.22 31.23
C ASN A 51 -5.51 25.92 30.44
N ASN A 52 -6.05 24.89 31.11
CA ASN A 52 -6.40 23.59 30.52
C ASN A 52 -7.49 22.93 31.41
N LEU A 53 -8.18 21.91 30.90
CA LEU A 53 -9.26 21.13 31.55
C LEU A 53 -10.64 21.79 31.76
N ILE A 54 -11.67 20.91 31.77
CA ILE A 54 -13.07 21.10 32.22
C ILE A 54 -13.95 21.93 31.25
N LYS A 55 -15.06 21.41 30.69
CA LYS A 55 -15.78 20.14 30.94
C LYS A 55 -16.60 19.62 29.75
N GLU A 56 -16.96 18.34 29.81
CA GLU A 56 -18.03 17.70 29.04
C GLU A 56 -19.43 18.00 29.64
N ASP A 57 -20.44 17.32 29.10
CA ASP A 57 -21.87 17.26 29.48
C ASP A 57 -22.76 18.48 29.16
N LEU A 58 -23.67 18.26 28.21
CA LEU A 58 -25.11 18.50 28.40
C LEU A 58 -25.96 17.72 27.37
N LYS A 59 -26.73 16.73 27.85
CA LYS A 59 -27.77 16.01 27.08
C LYS A 59 -29.11 16.11 27.82
N SER A 60 -30.20 16.30 27.07
CA SER A 60 -31.61 16.42 27.54
C SER A 60 -31.86 17.66 28.43
N GLN A 61 -32.97 18.41 28.33
CA GLN A 61 -34.37 17.98 28.24
C GLN A 61 -35.28 19.03 27.52
N ALA A 62 -36.52 18.61 27.26
CA ALA A 62 -37.70 19.41 26.91
C ALA A 62 -38.81 19.09 27.97
N PRO A 63 -40.04 19.68 28.02
CA PRO A 63 -40.73 20.40 26.94
C PRO A 63 -41.67 21.60 27.34
N THR A 64 -42.30 22.19 26.30
CA THR A 64 -43.64 22.85 26.22
C THR A 64 -44.34 23.45 27.45
N LEU A 65 -44.90 24.67 27.27
CA LEU A 65 -46.32 24.95 27.56
C LEU A 65 -46.85 26.16 26.73
N LEU A 66 -48.12 26.54 26.89
CA LEU A 66 -48.97 27.20 25.88
C LEU A 66 -49.99 28.19 26.51
N GLU A 67 -50.58 29.10 25.71
CA GLU A 67 -51.80 29.93 25.99
C GLU A 67 -51.69 31.11 26.99
N GLN A 68 -52.53 32.18 27.01
CA GLN A 68 -53.40 32.91 26.04
C GLN A 68 -53.93 34.24 26.68
N ILE A 69 -53.92 35.40 25.97
CA ILE A 69 -55.03 36.42 25.79
C ILE A 69 -55.68 37.10 27.06
N PRO A 70 -56.46 38.25 27.08
CA PRO A 70 -56.74 39.39 26.15
C PRO A 70 -56.43 40.81 26.72
N ALA A 71 -56.79 41.88 26.00
CA ALA A 71 -56.66 43.32 26.33
C ALA A 71 -57.94 44.05 26.82
N LYS A 72 -57.83 45.30 27.33
CA LYS A 72 -58.89 46.34 27.55
C LYS A 72 -58.26 47.72 27.94
N SER A 73 -58.92 48.91 27.89
CA SER A 73 -59.90 49.49 26.93
C SER A 73 -60.32 50.97 27.24
N ILE A 74 -59.93 51.93 26.37
CA ILE A 74 -60.74 53.13 25.94
C ILE A 74 -60.93 54.32 26.95
N ILE A 75 -61.36 55.48 26.41
CA ILE A 75 -61.77 56.78 26.99
C ILE A 75 -60.59 57.77 27.21
N ASP A 76 -60.42 58.93 26.55
CA ASP A 76 -61.24 59.94 25.80
C ASP A 76 -61.68 61.18 26.61
N THR A 77 -61.17 62.37 26.22
CA THR A 77 -61.83 63.69 26.30
C THR A 77 -61.03 64.78 25.57
N LYS A 78 -61.65 65.95 25.33
CA LYS A 78 -61.17 67.06 24.45
C LYS A 78 -60.88 68.35 25.26
N ASP A 79 -60.13 69.32 24.71
CA ASP A 79 -60.73 70.57 24.18
C ASP A 79 -59.76 71.65 23.63
N THR A 80 -60.25 72.27 22.54
CA THR A 80 -59.98 73.50 21.76
C THR A 80 -59.00 74.65 22.13
N LEU A 81 -58.23 75.05 21.08
CA LEU A 81 -58.13 76.40 20.43
C LEU A 81 -57.14 77.53 20.89
N ILE A 82 -56.82 78.40 19.90
CA ILE A 82 -56.12 79.72 19.89
C ILE A 82 -54.60 79.61 20.24
N ALA A 83 -53.56 79.98 19.44
CA ALA A 83 -53.29 81.10 18.51
C ALA A 83 -52.96 82.42 19.27
N ASP A 84 -52.04 83.33 18.89
CA ASP A 84 -51.04 83.50 17.80
C ASP A 84 -49.71 84.04 18.45
N ASP A 85 -48.61 84.48 17.82
CA ASP A 85 -48.27 84.81 16.42
C ASP A 85 -46.88 84.28 15.96
N GLY A 86 -45.80 85.09 15.94
CA GLY A 86 -44.45 84.67 15.54
C GLY A 86 -43.37 85.76 15.42
N SER A 87 -42.11 85.40 15.68
CA SER A 87 -40.92 86.20 15.33
C SER A 87 -39.67 85.31 15.11
N PHE A 88 -38.72 85.78 14.29
CA PHE A 88 -37.52 85.03 13.89
C PHE A 88 -36.33 85.27 14.85
N ILE A 89 -35.71 84.18 15.35
CA ILE A 89 -34.30 84.15 15.79
C ILE A 89 -33.64 82.86 15.26
N SER A 90 -32.33 82.88 15.08
CA SER A 90 -31.52 81.98 14.27
C SER A 90 -30.76 80.87 15.05
N VAL A 91 -30.18 79.94 14.27
CA VAL A 91 -29.13 78.96 14.63
C VAL A 91 -29.59 77.68 15.37
N SER A 92 -28.93 76.58 14.98
CA SER A 92 -28.62 75.37 15.76
C SER A 92 -29.21 74.06 15.23
N THR A 93 -28.33 73.08 15.04
CA THR A 93 -28.68 71.68 14.83
C THR A 93 -29.26 71.07 16.11
N LYS A 94 -30.51 70.59 16.07
CA LYS A 94 -30.94 69.46 16.91
C LYS A 94 -32.17 68.75 16.36
N THR A 95 -32.24 67.48 16.70
CA THR A 95 -33.29 66.50 16.40
C THR A 95 -34.71 67.05 16.57
N LYS A 96 -35.55 66.84 15.55
CA LYS A 96 -37.01 66.77 15.69
C LYS A 96 -37.51 65.40 15.25
N ASN A 97 -38.15 64.69 16.16
CA ASN A 97 -39.02 63.58 15.79
C ASN A 97 -40.17 64.15 14.95
N ILE A 98 -40.41 63.62 13.76
CA ILE A 98 -41.65 63.88 13.03
C ILE A 98 -42.69 62.91 13.57
N ALA A 99 -43.75 63.46 14.17
CA ALA A 99 -44.88 62.66 14.63
C ALA A 99 -45.71 62.17 13.44
N ILE A 100 -46.29 60.98 13.57
CA ILE A 100 -47.09 60.33 12.52
C ILE A 100 -48.34 61.17 12.22
N GLY A 101 -48.42 61.67 10.98
CA GLY A 101 -49.67 62.16 10.40
C GLY A 101 -50.43 60.99 9.76
N PRO A 102 -51.75 60.86 9.96
CA PRO A 102 -52.52 59.80 9.33
C PRO A 102 -52.71 60.06 7.83
N ASN A 103 -52.70 58.98 7.04
CA ASN A 103 -53.05 58.91 5.62
C ASN A 103 -52.21 59.78 4.66
N LEU A 104 -51.07 59.24 4.25
CA LEU A 104 -51.00 58.75 2.86
C LEU A 104 -50.09 57.51 2.76
N GLN A 105 -50.64 56.33 3.05
CA GLN A 105 -50.02 55.08 2.61
C GLN A 105 -50.21 54.95 1.10
N THR A 106 -49.30 55.51 0.32
CA THR A 106 -49.14 55.13 -1.08
C THR A 106 -48.63 53.69 -1.11
N SER A 107 -49.44 52.78 -1.65
CA SER A 107 -48.95 51.50 -2.19
C SER A 107 -47.76 51.78 -3.12
N PRO A 108 -46.78 50.87 -3.22
CA PRO A 108 -45.68 51.04 -4.16
C PRO A 108 -46.24 51.23 -5.56
N THR A 109 -45.62 52.11 -6.33
CA THR A 109 -45.87 52.18 -7.76
C THR A 109 -45.25 50.96 -8.43
N GLU A 110 -45.76 50.60 -9.61
CA GLU A 110 -45.13 49.55 -10.44
C GLU A 110 -43.66 49.87 -10.76
N VAL A 111 -43.30 51.16 -10.73
CA VAL A 111 -41.93 51.68 -10.91
C VAL A 111 -41.02 51.23 -9.76
N ASP A 112 -41.46 51.29 -8.51
CA ASP A 112 -40.65 50.93 -7.34
C ASP A 112 -40.32 49.42 -7.35
N VAL A 113 -41.31 48.58 -7.69
CA VAL A 113 -41.12 47.13 -7.85
C VAL A 113 -40.23 46.82 -9.05
N ALA A 114 -40.34 47.57 -10.16
CA ALA A 114 -39.46 47.41 -11.32
C ALA A 114 -38.00 47.80 -11.04
N ILE A 115 -37.77 48.89 -10.29
CA ILE A 115 -36.43 49.33 -9.87
C ILE A 115 -35.79 48.26 -8.96
N PHE A 116 -36.55 47.72 -8.00
CA PHE A 116 -36.07 46.61 -7.16
C PHE A 116 -35.77 45.36 -8.00
N ALA A 117 -36.62 45.01 -8.97
CA ALA A 117 -36.42 43.86 -9.84
C ALA A 117 -35.17 43.99 -10.74
N GLU A 118 -34.84 45.18 -11.23
CA GLU A 118 -33.61 45.42 -12.02
C GLU A 118 -32.36 45.41 -11.14
N ASN A 119 -32.37 46.15 -10.02
CA ASN A 119 -31.26 46.18 -9.08
C ASN A 119 -30.97 44.78 -8.51
N GLY A 120 -32.00 44.06 -8.06
CA GLY A 120 -31.89 42.70 -7.54
C GLY A 120 -31.30 41.72 -8.56
N GLN A 121 -31.71 41.79 -9.83
CA GLN A 121 -31.11 40.95 -10.88
C GLN A 121 -29.62 41.21 -11.09
N ASN A 122 -29.18 42.47 -11.02
CA ASN A 122 -27.76 42.80 -11.15
C ASN A 122 -26.97 42.36 -9.90
N LEU A 123 -27.51 42.58 -8.70
CA LEU A 123 -26.92 42.12 -7.43
C LEU A 123 -26.80 40.59 -7.36
N VAL A 124 -27.74 39.82 -7.93
CA VAL A 124 -27.60 38.35 -8.10
C VAL A 124 -26.45 37.99 -9.04
N ILE A 125 -26.33 38.68 -10.17
CA ILE A 125 -25.26 38.46 -11.15
C ILE A 125 -23.90 38.76 -10.53
N ASP A 126 -23.77 39.87 -9.79
CA ASP A 126 -22.53 40.25 -9.10
C ASP A 126 -22.16 39.19 -8.05
N ALA A 127 -23.11 38.78 -7.21
CA ALA A 127 -22.89 37.73 -6.20
C ALA A 127 -22.44 36.39 -6.81
N ILE A 128 -23.06 35.95 -7.91
CA ILE A 128 -22.63 34.73 -8.62
C ILE A 128 -21.28 34.94 -9.32
N THR A 129 -20.96 36.16 -9.76
CA THR A 129 -19.65 36.51 -10.33
C THR A 129 -18.54 36.43 -9.28
N TYR A 130 -18.77 36.88 -8.05
CA TYR A 130 -17.84 36.67 -6.93
C TYR A 130 -17.62 35.17 -6.63
N LEU A 131 -18.69 34.36 -6.62
CA LEU A 131 -18.55 32.89 -6.47
C LEU A 131 -17.76 32.26 -7.63
N CYS A 132 -17.97 32.71 -8.88
CA CYS A 132 -17.18 32.28 -10.03
C CYS A 132 -15.70 32.64 -9.88
N TYR A 133 -15.42 33.88 -9.47
CA TYR A 133 -14.06 34.38 -9.31
C TYR A 133 -13.33 33.69 -8.15
N SER A 134 -14.00 33.37 -7.04
CA SER A 134 -13.41 32.62 -5.93
C SER A 134 -12.98 31.20 -6.30
N ILE A 135 -13.77 30.51 -7.14
CA ILE A 135 -13.38 29.20 -7.72
C ILE A 135 -12.18 29.35 -8.67
N PHE A 136 -12.08 30.45 -9.42
CA PHE A 136 -10.94 30.71 -10.31
C PHE A 136 -9.67 31.12 -9.55
N SER A 137 -9.75 32.03 -8.60
CA SER A 137 -8.63 32.54 -7.80
C SER A 137 -8.16 31.56 -6.73
N GLY A 138 -8.94 30.51 -6.43
CA GLY A 138 -8.60 29.49 -5.46
C GLY A 138 -8.61 29.98 -4.01
N GLU A 139 -9.29 31.10 -3.72
CA GLU A 139 -9.49 31.64 -2.37
C GLU A 139 -9.98 30.57 -1.40
N PHE A 140 -10.93 29.73 -1.85
CA PHE A 140 -11.50 28.63 -1.08
C PHE A 140 -10.48 27.61 -0.55
N LEU A 141 -9.28 27.53 -1.13
CA LEU A 141 -8.19 26.68 -0.62
C LEU A 141 -7.64 27.14 0.73
N ASN A 142 -7.82 28.41 1.08
CA ASN A 142 -7.26 29.02 2.29
C ASN A 142 -8.34 29.27 3.37
N LEU A 143 -9.60 28.88 3.13
CA LEU A 143 -10.69 29.04 4.08
C LEU A 143 -10.76 27.83 5.03
N ASP A 144 -10.65 28.08 6.34
CA ASP A 144 -10.91 27.04 7.35
C ASP A 144 -12.43 26.91 7.60
N ASN A 145 -12.99 25.74 7.25
CA ASN A 145 -14.39 25.37 7.46
C ASN A 145 -15.44 26.36 6.89
N PRO A 146 -15.31 26.85 5.63
CA PRO A 146 -16.22 27.85 5.06
C PRO A 146 -17.68 27.40 5.00
N GLU A 147 -17.93 26.09 4.99
CA GLU A 147 -19.25 25.46 5.05
C GLU A 147 -20.13 26.02 6.18
N LEU A 148 -19.54 26.37 7.33
CA LEU A 148 -20.27 26.95 8.47
C LEU A 148 -20.65 28.42 8.27
N GLU A 149 -19.87 29.20 7.50
CA GLU A 149 -20.24 30.58 7.14
C GLU A 149 -21.23 30.59 5.97
N ILE A 150 -21.08 29.68 5.00
CA ILE A 150 -22.04 29.51 3.89
C ILE A 150 -23.40 29.07 4.43
N GLU A 151 -23.44 28.15 5.40
CA GLU A 151 -24.67 27.75 6.12
C GLU A 151 -25.36 28.94 6.80
N LYS A 152 -24.60 29.85 7.42
CA LYS A 152 -25.13 31.07 8.05
C LYS A 152 -25.62 32.09 7.02
N LEU A 153 -25.01 32.14 5.82
CA LEU A 153 -25.47 32.97 4.71
C LEU A 153 -26.77 32.43 4.11
N ILE A 154 -26.88 31.12 3.90
CA ILE A 154 -28.11 30.45 3.43
C ILE A 154 -29.26 30.72 4.41
N LYS A 155 -29.05 30.49 5.71
CA LYS A 155 -30.10 30.72 6.72
C LYS A 155 -30.56 32.18 6.81
N LYS A 156 -29.66 33.14 6.57
CA LYS A 156 -30.04 34.56 6.47
C LYS A 156 -30.91 34.87 5.25
N LEU A 157 -30.75 34.15 4.13
CA LEU A 157 -31.64 34.27 2.98
C LEU A 157 -33.01 33.62 3.26
N GLU A 158 -33.01 32.47 3.94
CA GLU A 158 -34.24 31.79 4.38
C GLU A 158 -35.03 32.63 5.43
N GLU A 159 -34.32 33.32 6.34
CA GLU A 159 -34.90 34.28 7.28
C GLU A 159 -35.63 35.42 6.55
N ILE A 160 -35.06 35.96 5.46
CA ILE A 160 -35.72 37.01 4.65
C ILE A 160 -37.00 36.49 3.98
N LEU A 161 -37.01 35.24 3.48
CA LEU A 161 -38.23 34.59 2.97
C LEU A 161 -39.30 34.37 4.06
N SER A 162 -38.93 34.32 5.34
CA SER A 162 -39.89 34.13 6.43
C SER A 162 -40.56 35.44 6.92
N ILE A 163 -40.11 36.60 6.42
CA ILE A 163 -40.57 37.93 6.86
C ILE A 163 -41.61 38.54 5.89
N THR A 164 -41.89 37.90 4.75
CA THR A 164 -42.77 38.43 3.69
C THR A 164 -44.27 38.30 3.98
N ASP A 165 -44.83 39.23 4.75
CA ASP A 165 -46.28 39.51 4.84
C ASP A 165 -46.74 40.57 3.79
N GLU A 166 -45.88 40.92 2.81
CA GLU A 166 -46.21 41.91 1.75
C GLU A 166 -46.94 41.28 0.54
N THR A 167 -47.23 42.08 -0.50
CA THR A 167 -48.06 41.63 -1.63
C THR A 167 -47.36 40.58 -2.51
N GLU A 168 -48.17 39.74 -3.15
CA GLU A 168 -47.75 38.66 -4.06
C GLU A 168 -46.68 39.11 -5.09
N ALA A 169 -46.81 40.32 -5.64
CA ALA A 169 -45.87 40.88 -6.61
C ALA A 169 -44.49 41.22 -6.03
N VAL A 170 -44.39 41.67 -4.76
CA VAL A 170 -43.10 41.90 -4.09
C VAL A 170 -42.50 40.58 -3.66
N ASN A 171 -43.31 39.67 -3.11
CA ASN A 171 -42.86 38.35 -2.68
C ASN A 171 -42.28 37.55 -3.86
N ASP A 172 -42.92 37.62 -5.05
CA ASP A 172 -42.41 37.05 -6.30
C ASP A 172 -41.00 37.57 -6.69
N GLN A 173 -40.73 38.88 -6.55
CA GLN A 173 -39.40 39.44 -6.84
C GLN A 173 -38.36 39.05 -5.78
N VAL A 174 -38.74 39.03 -4.49
CA VAL A 174 -37.87 38.57 -3.39
C VAL A 174 -37.52 37.09 -3.56
N ILE A 175 -38.49 36.24 -3.94
CA ILE A 175 -38.28 34.83 -4.28
C ILE A 175 -37.33 34.67 -5.47
N LYS A 176 -37.51 35.47 -6.53
CA LYS A 176 -36.62 35.49 -7.71
C LYS A 176 -35.21 35.99 -7.42
N PHE A 177 -35.03 36.80 -6.38
CA PHE A 177 -33.71 37.19 -5.88
C PHE A 177 -33.04 36.08 -5.05
N ILE A 178 -33.80 35.44 -4.15
CA ILE A 178 -33.25 34.52 -3.14
C ILE A 178 -32.94 33.13 -3.71
N ILE A 179 -33.84 32.52 -4.51
CA ILE A 179 -33.65 31.16 -5.05
C ILE A 179 -32.29 30.99 -5.77
N PRO A 180 -31.87 31.89 -6.70
CA PRO A 180 -30.57 31.78 -7.36
C PRO A 180 -29.38 31.74 -6.40
N LEU A 181 -29.42 32.55 -5.34
CA LEU A 181 -28.32 32.68 -4.38
C LEU A 181 -28.25 31.50 -3.44
N THR A 182 -29.39 31.08 -2.88
CA THR A 182 -29.47 29.85 -2.06
C THR A 182 -29.02 28.63 -2.86
N HIS A 183 -29.42 28.53 -4.13
CA HIS A 183 -28.95 27.47 -5.03
C HIS A 183 -27.42 27.51 -5.23
N CYS A 184 -26.88 28.66 -5.66
CA CYS A 184 -25.45 28.78 -5.94
C CYS A 184 -24.58 28.59 -4.67
N LEU A 185 -25.00 29.10 -3.52
CA LEU A 185 -24.31 28.86 -2.24
C LEU A 185 -24.36 27.39 -1.83
N THR A 186 -25.48 26.70 -2.06
CA THR A 186 -25.61 25.27 -1.77
C THR A 186 -24.68 24.44 -2.66
N SER A 187 -24.62 24.74 -3.97
CA SER A 187 -23.69 24.08 -4.89
C SER A 187 -22.22 24.39 -4.57
N TYR A 188 -21.91 25.63 -4.17
CA TYR A 188 -20.58 26.05 -3.72
C TYR A 188 -20.14 25.31 -2.45
N LYS A 189 -21.02 25.20 -1.45
CA LYS A 189 -20.83 24.41 -0.23
C LYS A 189 -20.61 22.93 -0.55
N SER A 190 -21.46 22.32 -1.38
CA SER A 190 -21.34 20.92 -1.81
C SER A 190 -20.02 20.66 -2.55
N PHE A 191 -19.59 21.60 -3.41
CA PHE A 191 -18.28 21.54 -4.05
C PHE A 191 -17.12 21.63 -3.03
N HIS A 192 -17.21 22.50 -2.02
CA HIS A 192 -16.20 22.56 -0.96
C HIS A 192 -16.12 21.26 -0.15
N VAL A 193 -17.25 20.72 0.31
CA VAL A 193 -17.32 19.43 1.04
C VAL A 193 -16.65 18.32 0.21
N PHE A 194 -17.04 18.20 -1.07
CA PHE A 194 -16.46 17.26 -2.02
C PHE A 194 -14.94 17.46 -2.17
N PHE A 195 -14.48 18.70 -2.31
CA PHE A 195 -13.07 19.02 -2.46
C PHE A 195 -12.25 18.64 -1.21
N ALA A 196 -12.71 19.08 -0.03
CA ALA A 196 -12.09 18.83 1.26
C ALA A 196 -11.90 17.32 1.51
N ALA A 197 -12.98 16.55 1.29
CA ALA A 197 -12.99 15.11 1.52
C ALA A 197 -12.13 14.29 0.55
N ASN A 198 -11.78 14.81 -0.64
CA ASN A 198 -11.06 14.05 -1.68
C ASN A 198 -9.61 14.50 -1.93
N PHE A 199 -9.33 15.81 -1.85
CA PHE A 199 -8.09 16.41 -2.39
C PHE A 199 -7.26 17.18 -1.36
N THR A 200 -7.50 16.95 -0.07
CA THR A 200 -6.72 17.54 1.01
C THR A 200 -6.00 16.46 1.82
N LYS A 201 -5.07 16.87 2.69
CA LYS A 201 -4.41 15.99 3.66
C LYS A 201 -5.39 15.29 4.61
N ASP A 202 -6.55 15.90 4.86
CA ASP A 202 -7.59 15.38 5.75
C ASP A 202 -8.63 14.54 4.99
N ARG A 203 -8.29 14.08 3.77
CA ARG A 203 -9.20 13.32 2.89
C ARG A 203 -9.70 12.04 3.55
N ILE A 204 -10.94 11.69 3.21
CA ILE A 204 -11.64 10.50 3.69
C ILE A 204 -11.57 9.43 2.57
N GLU A 205 -11.28 8.18 2.93
CA GLU A 205 -11.38 7.06 1.99
C GLU A 205 -12.85 6.64 1.84
N ASP A 206 -13.26 6.28 0.61
CA ASP A 206 -14.65 5.91 0.26
C ASP A 206 -15.72 6.99 0.58
N PHE A 207 -15.35 8.28 0.55
CA PHE A 207 -16.32 9.37 0.65
C PHE A 207 -17.28 9.42 -0.55
N PHE A 208 -18.59 9.38 -0.26
CA PHE A 208 -19.64 9.70 -1.22
C PHE A 208 -20.59 10.75 -0.63
N HIS A 209 -20.94 11.75 -1.43
CA HIS A 209 -22.00 12.70 -1.12
C HIS A 209 -23.20 12.37 -2.02
N ILE A 210 -24.35 12.10 -1.40
CA ILE A 210 -25.64 12.17 -2.08
C ILE A 210 -26.02 13.64 -1.98
N GLU A 211 -26.06 14.34 -3.13
CA GLU A 211 -26.70 15.65 -3.22
C GLU A 211 -28.20 15.42 -3.03
N ASP A 212 -28.83 16.05 -2.03
CA ASP A 212 -30.29 16.04 -1.89
C ASP A 212 -30.94 16.59 -3.16
N GLU A 213 -32.14 16.11 -3.51
CA GLU A 213 -32.87 16.66 -4.66
C GLU A 213 -33.24 18.13 -4.41
N ILE A 214 -32.39 19.04 -4.90
CA ILE A 214 -32.72 20.46 -5.01
C ILE A 214 -33.85 20.55 -6.04
N VAL A 215 -35.08 20.58 -5.52
CA VAL A 215 -36.32 20.69 -6.29
C VAL A 215 -36.14 21.76 -7.37
N ASP A 216 -36.42 21.41 -8.64
CA ASP A 216 -35.93 22.12 -9.83
C ASP A 216 -36.66 23.46 -10.10
N GLN A 217 -36.50 24.38 -9.15
CA GLN A 217 -36.96 25.77 -9.15
C GLN A 217 -36.18 26.64 -10.13
N LEU A 218 -35.12 26.13 -10.79
CA LEU A 218 -34.41 26.83 -11.86
C LEU A 218 -35.34 27.20 -13.02
N ASN A 219 -36.42 26.44 -13.21
CA ASN A 219 -37.48 26.73 -14.19
C ASN A 219 -38.35 27.95 -13.84
N LEU A 220 -38.35 28.40 -12.58
CA LEU A 220 -39.06 29.60 -12.11
C LEU A 220 -38.22 30.89 -12.32
N LEU A 221 -36.93 30.74 -12.62
CA LEU A 221 -36.00 31.87 -12.74
C LEU A 221 -36.10 32.58 -14.10
N ILE A 222 -35.90 33.89 -14.07
CA ILE A 222 -35.78 34.73 -15.27
C ILE A 222 -34.64 34.18 -16.15
N PRO A 223 -34.81 34.02 -17.48
CA PRO A 223 -33.83 33.37 -18.35
C PRO A 223 -32.39 33.90 -18.21
N LYS A 224 -32.20 35.22 -18.12
CA LYS A 224 -30.89 35.86 -17.88
C LYS A 224 -30.19 35.30 -16.63
N ILE A 225 -30.92 35.19 -15.53
CA ILE A 225 -30.40 34.70 -14.24
C ILE A 225 -30.20 33.19 -14.29
N ARG A 226 -31.18 32.44 -14.80
CA ARG A 226 -31.08 30.98 -14.94
C ARG A 226 -29.86 30.56 -15.75
N ASP A 227 -29.61 31.24 -16.87
CA ASP A 227 -28.51 30.92 -17.77
C ASP A 227 -27.14 31.34 -17.16
N PHE A 228 -27.14 32.31 -16.23
CA PHE A 228 -25.98 32.67 -15.40
C PHE A 228 -25.71 31.65 -14.28
N VAL A 229 -26.75 31.18 -13.58
CA VAL A 229 -26.67 30.05 -12.63
C VAL A 229 -26.13 28.81 -13.34
N ASN A 230 -26.64 28.49 -14.53
CA ASN A 230 -26.14 27.39 -15.35
C ASN A 230 -24.65 27.54 -15.72
N LEU A 231 -24.15 28.77 -15.94
CA LEU A 231 -22.73 29.02 -16.20
C LEU A 231 -21.86 28.77 -14.96
N PHE A 232 -22.35 29.12 -13.77
CA PHE A 232 -21.68 28.81 -12.49
C PHE A 232 -21.69 27.30 -12.18
N LEU A 233 -22.82 26.61 -12.36
CA LEU A 233 -22.88 25.14 -12.22
C LEU A 233 -21.94 24.44 -13.20
N LEU A 234 -21.82 24.95 -14.44
CA LEU A 234 -20.88 24.47 -15.44
C LEU A 234 -19.42 24.70 -15.04
N LEU A 235 -19.09 25.82 -14.38
CA LEU A 235 -17.77 26.06 -13.78
C LEU A 235 -17.44 25.04 -12.67
N LEU A 236 -18.40 24.76 -11.78
CA LEU A 236 -18.22 23.73 -10.76
C LEU A 236 -18.02 22.35 -11.39
N ALA A 237 -18.81 21.98 -12.41
CA ALA A 237 -18.68 20.72 -13.12
C ALA A 237 -17.32 20.57 -13.84
N ILE A 238 -16.87 21.61 -14.56
CA ILE A 238 -15.56 21.64 -15.22
C ILE A 238 -14.42 21.54 -14.19
N THR A 239 -14.60 22.11 -13.00
CA THR A 239 -13.59 22.05 -11.93
C THR A 239 -13.61 20.71 -11.18
N ARG A 240 -14.77 20.06 -11.00
CA ARG A 240 -14.87 18.66 -10.55
C ARG A 240 -14.15 17.70 -11.52
N GLU A 241 -14.31 17.89 -12.83
CA GLU A 241 -13.62 17.09 -13.86
C GLU A 241 -12.11 17.39 -13.94
N ASP A 242 -11.67 18.65 -13.80
CA ASP A 242 -10.25 19.04 -13.67
C ASP A 242 -9.55 18.28 -12.51
N LEU A 243 -10.30 18.05 -11.43
CA LEU A 243 -9.95 17.27 -10.23
C LEU A 243 -10.20 15.75 -10.34
N GLN A 244 -10.77 15.22 -11.43
CA GLN A 244 -11.07 13.78 -11.57
C GLN A 244 -10.60 13.14 -12.89
N ILE A 245 -10.13 13.95 -13.83
CA ILE A 245 -9.67 13.51 -15.15
C ILE A 245 -8.57 12.45 -15.03
N ASN A 246 -8.85 11.29 -15.61
CA ASN A 246 -7.96 10.15 -15.75
C ASN A 246 -7.78 9.82 -17.25
N SER A 247 -7.56 8.56 -17.59
CA SER A 247 -7.22 8.11 -18.94
C SER A 247 -8.36 7.38 -19.66
N ASP A 248 -9.56 7.34 -19.07
CA ASP A 248 -10.74 6.68 -19.64
C ASP A 248 -11.40 7.51 -20.77
N ILE A 249 -12.01 6.84 -21.74
CA ILE A 249 -12.72 7.47 -22.86
C ILE A 249 -14.04 8.13 -22.42
N SER A 250 -14.59 7.74 -21.27
CA SER A 250 -15.75 8.37 -20.66
C SER A 250 -15.47 9.82 -20.25
N ASP A 251 -14.32 10.12 -19.65
CA ASP A 251 -13.88 11.48 -19.33
C ASP A 251 -13.85 12.38 -20.58
N LEU A 252 -13.27 11.90 -21.69
CA LEU A 252 -13.25 12.68 -22.94
C LEU A 252 -14.66 12.98 -23.45
N LYS A 253 -15.62 12.06 -23.28
CA LYS A 253 -17.04 12.30 -23.61
C LYS A 253 -17.67 13.35 -22.68
N ARG A 254 -17.33 13.36 -21.38
CA ARG A 254 -17.77 14.39 -20.43
C ARG A 254 -17.23 15.76 -20.81
N LEU A 255 -15.92 15.88 -21.02
CA LEU A 255 -15.27 17.13 -21.46
C LEU A 255 -15.85 17.66 -22.78
N ALA A 256 -16.14 16.78 -23.74
CA ALA A 256 -16.80 17.15 -24.99
C ALA A 256 -18.26 17.63 -24.79
N ALA A 257 -18.99 17.03 -23.85
CA ALA A 257 -20.34 17.46 -23.49
C ALA A 257 -20.35 18.82 -22.77
N LEU A 258 -19.44 19.02 -21.80
CA LEU A 258 -19.25 20.30 -21.10
C LEU A 258 -18.84 21.42 -22.07
N SER A 259 -17.95 21.13 -23.04
CA SER A 259 -17.63 22.06 -24.14
C SER A 259 -18.86 22.45 -24.96
N HIS A 260 -19.80 21.53 -25.19
CA HIS A 260 -21.04 21.83 -25.92
C HIS A 260 -22.07 22.60 -25.08
N GLN A 261 -22.11 22.41 -23.76
CA GLN A 261 -22.90 23.23 -22.86
C GLN A 261 -22.33 24.66 -22.82
N LEU A 262 -21.01 24.79 -22.75
CA LEU A 262 -20.31 26.08 -22.76
C LEU A 262 -20.54 26.86 -24.07
N GLU A 263 -20.54 26.19 -25.23
CA GLU A 263 -20.87 26.83 -26.51
C GLU A 263 -22.21 27.59 -26.45
N LYS A 264 -23.21 27.04 -25.76
CA LYS A 264 -24.55 27.65 -25.63
C LYS A 264 -24.53 28.83 -24.66
N LEU A 265 -23.84 28.70 -23.54
CA LEU A 265 -23.75 29.72 -22.48
C LEU A 265 -22.64 30.76 -22.72
N SER A 266 -21.87 30.64 -23.81
CA SER A 266 -20.72 31.51 -24.13
C SER A 266 -21.05 33.00 -24.25
N HIS A 267 -22.31 33.34 -24.48
CA HIS A 267 -22.82 34.71 -24.58
C HIS A 267 -23.24 35.31 -23.23
N VAL A 268 -23.32 34.52 -22.16
CA VAL A 268 -23.87 34.92 -20.85
C VAL A 268 -22.89 35.80 -20.07
N HIS A 269 -21.62 35.40 -20.02
CA HIS A 269 -20.53 36.24 -19.50
C HIS A 269 -19.22 35.93 -20.23
N LYS A 270 -18.75 36.87 -21.06
CA LYS A 270 -17.56 36.73 -21.93
C LYS A 270 -16.34 36.17 -21.19
N SER A 271 -15.94 36.82 -20.09
CA SER A 271 -14.67 36.53 -19.41
C SER A 271 -14.68 35.16 -18.72
N ILE A 272 -15.73 34.85 -17.94
CA ILE A 272 -15.95 33.51 -17.34
C ILE A 272 -15.99 32.42 -18.44
N ALA A 273 -16.73 32.63 -19.52
CA ALA A 273 -16.80 31.64 -20.61
C ALA A 273 -15.46 31.41 -21.31
N LEU A 274 -14.64 32.47 -21.49
CA LEU A 274 -13.31 32.41 -22.07
C LEU A 274 -12.31 31.64 -21.18
N ALA A 275 -12.39 31.85 -19.86
CA ALA A 275 -11.62 31.06 -18.88
C ALA A 275 -12.01 29.58 -18.91
N LEU A 276 -13.31 29.27 -18.96
CA LEU A 276 -13.81 27.90 -19.05
C LEU A 276 -13.41 27.19 -20.36
N ASP A 277 -13.50 27.87 -21.51
CA ASP A 277 -13.11 27.28 -22.80
C ASP A 277 -11.60 27.03 -22.85
N THR A 278 -10.80 27.96 -22.34
CA THR A 278 -9.35 27.79 -22.18
C THR A 278 -9.03 26.56 -21.33
N LYS A 279 -9.71 26.40 -20.19
CA LYS A 279 -9.53 25.28 -19.27
C LYS A 279 -9.95 23.94 -19.88
N LEU A 280 -11.12 23.87 -20.51
CA LEU A 280 -11.60 22.68 -21.21
C LEU A 280 -10.71 22.25 -22.38
N ASN A 281 -10.25 23.19 -23.22
CA ASN A 281 -9.35 22.84 -24.33
C ASN A 281 -8.02 22.29 -23.83
N PHE A 282 -7.45 22.83 -22.74
CA PHE A 282 -6.23 22.27 -22.14
C PHE A 282 -6.44 20.85 -21.58
N LEU A 283 -7.57 20.59 -20.92
CA LEU A 283 -7.94 19.25 -20.45
C LEU A 283 -8.06 18.24 -21.60
N ILE A 284 -8.75 18.61 -22.68
CA ILE A 284 -8.91 17.79 -23.89
C ILE A 284 -7.55 17.55 -24.57
N TYR A 285 -6.71 18.59 -24.69
CA TYR A 285 -5.35 18.45 -25.21
C TYR A 285 -4.53 17.44 -24.40
N LYS A 286 -4.54 17.56 -23.06
CA LYS A 286 -3.77 16.69 -22.17
C LYS A 286 -4.23 15.23 -22.26
N TRP A 287 -5.55 15.00 -22.38
CA TRP A 287 -6.11 13.67 -22.66
C TRP A 287 -5.60 13.14 -24.00
N ASN A 288 -5.61 13.96 -25.07
CA ASN A 288 -5.05 13.58 -26.38
C ASN A 288 -3.56 13.19 -26.28
N GLN A 289 -2.74 13.93 -25.54
CA GLN A 289 -1.32 13.57 -25.36
C GLN A 289 -1.15 12.23 -24.63
N ARG A 290 -1.97 11.93 -23.62
CA ARG A 290 -1.96 10.60 -22.95
C ARG A 290 -2.39 9.48 -23.91
N TYR A 291 -3.40 9.75 -24.74
CA TYR A 291 -3.87 8.82 -25.78
C TYR A 291 -2.81 8.53 -26.84
N LYS A 292 -2.10 9.55 -27.33
CA LYS A 292 -0.99 9.41 -28.29
C LYS A 292 0.17 8.57 -27.76
N ARG A 293 0.42 8.56 -26.45
CA ARG A 293 1.41 7.67 -25.84
C ARG A 293 1.01 6.18 -25.93
N LYS A 294 -0.28 5.85 -25.91
CA LYS A 294 -0.79 4.48 -26.11
C LYS A 294 -0.99 4.15 -27.60
N ASN A 295 -1.29 5.16 -28.44
CA ASN A 295 -1.60 5.01 -29.86
C ASN A 295 -0.84 6.10 -30.68
N PRO A 296 0.44 5.90 -31.06
CA PRO A 296 1.27 6.96 -31.66
C PRO A 296 0.73 7.55 -32.96
N GLU A 297 0.00 6.76 -33.75
CA GLU A 297 -0.65 7.18 -35.02
C GLU A 297 -2.08 7.71 -34.81
N GLY A 298 -2.61 7.64 -33.58
CA GLY A 298 -3.99 8.00 -33.27
C GLY A 298 -4.14 9.45 -32.82
N ASP A 299 -4.88 10.25 -33.60
CA ASP A 299 -5.40 11.54 -33.16
C ASP A 299 -6.87 11.43 -32.74
N ILE A 300 -7.27 12.08 -31.65
CA ILE A 300 -8.67 12.10 -31.26
C ILE A 300 -9.51 12.94 -32.25
N GLN A 301 -10.61 12.36 -32.69
CA GLN A 301 -11.69 13.05 -33.39
C GLN A 301 -13.00 12.72 -32.69
N PHE A 302 -13.77 13.74 -32.34
CA PHE A 302 -15.08 13.58 -31.71
C PHE A 302 -16.09 14.53 -32.36
N ARG A 303 -17.37 14.15 -32.35
CA ARG A 303 -18.43 14.96 -32.96
C ARG A 303 -19.32 15.56 -31.88
N VAL A 304 -19.55 16.86 -31.98
CA VAL A 304 -20.48 17.63 -31.15
C VAL A 304 -21.65 18.05 -32.03
N GLY A 305 -22.80 17.38 -31.87
CA GLY A 305 -23.92 17.49 -32.81
C GLY A 305 -23.48 17.08 -34.22
N ASN A 306 -23.50 18.05 -35.15
CA ASN A 306 -23.01 17.87 -36.52
C ASN A 306 -21.56 18.36 -36.74
N LYS A 307 -20.94 19.06 -35.77
CA LYS A 307 -19.58 19.60 -35.90
C LYS A 307 -18.54 18.54 -35.52
N LEU A 308 -17.61 18.24 -36.43
CA LEU A 308 -16.40 17.49 -36.09
C LEU A 308 -15.44 18.41 -35.31
N LYS A 309 -15.00 17.97 -34.13
CA LYS A 309 -13.94 18.61 -33.35
C LYS A 309 -12.72 17.69 -33.28
N SER A 310 -11.54 18.27 -33.45
CA SER A 310 -10.26 17.70 -33.03
C SER A 310 -9.78 18.41 -31.75
N SER A 311 -8.69 17.95 -31.16
CA SER A 311 -7.97 18.71 -30.14
C SER A 311 -7.55 20.07 -30.70
N SER A 312 -8.14 21.16 -30.22
CA SER A 312 -7.74 22.52 -30.62
C SER A 312 -6.41 22.92 -29.97
N ASP A 313 -5.75 23.93 -30.53
CA ASP A 313 -4.39 24.33 -30.18
C ASP A 313 -4.36 25.76 -29.58
N THR A 314 -5.35 26.06 -28.74
CA THR A 314 -5.59 27.38 -28.10
C THR A 314 -4.47 27.81 -27.16
N SER A 315 -3.69 26.86 -26.65
CA SER A 315 -2.44 27.05 -25.90
C SER A 315 -1.41 27.96 -26.59
N LYS A 316 -1.45 28.08 -27.92
CA LYS A 316 -0.49 28.89 -28.71
C LYS A 316 -0.47 30.38 -28.35
N LYS A 317 -1.44 30.86 -27.56
CA LYS A 317 -1.44 32.22 -26.99
C LYS A 317 -0.77 32.26 -25.62
N ILE A 318 -1.40 31.68 -24.60
CA ILE A 318 -1.01 31.80 -23.18
C ILE A 318 0.36 31.19 -22.91
N THR A 319 1.28 31.99 -22.38
CA THR A 319 2.68 31.59 -22.15
C THR A 319 2.81 30.33 -21.27
N LYS A 320 2.20 30.33 -20.07
CA LYS A 320 2.33 29.21 -19.10
C LYS A 320 1.77 27.88 -19.61
N LEU A 321 0.74 27.91 -20.48
CA LEU A 321 0.21 26.68 -21.08
C LEU A 321 1.19 26.07 -22.10
N LYS A 322 2.00 26.87 -22.81
CA LYS A 322 3.05 26.38 -23.71
C LYS A 322 4.13 25.62 -22.93
N ASP A 323 4.55 26.17 -21.80
CA ASP A 323 5.53 25.54 -20.91
C ASP A 323 5.03 24.17 -20.44
N TRP A 324 3.75 24.08 -20.07
CA TRP A 324 3.08 22.82 -19.74
C TRP A 324 2.96 21.87 -20.95
N GLN A 325 2.70 22.36 -22.16
CA GLN A 325 2.67 21.52 -23.37
C GLN A 325 4.05 20.94 -23.73
N GLU A 326 5.11 21.75 -23.73
CA GLU A 326 6.47 21.22 -23.93
C GLU A 326 6.86 20.27 -22.79
N LYS A 327 6.44 20.56 -21.55
CA LYS A 327 6.62 19.66 -20.42
C LYS A 327 5.93 18.31 -20.62
N ILE A 328 4.72 18.29 -21.15
CA ILE A 328 3.96 17.06 -21.48
C ILE A 328 4.66 16.29 -22.60
N HIS A 329 5.08 16.97 -23.66
CA HIS A 329 5.84 16.39 -24.78
C HIS A 329 7.13 15.69 -24.30
N PHE A 330 7.86 16.31 -23.37
CA PHE A 330 9.03 15.70 -22.74
C PHE A 330 8.71 14.63 -21.68
N HIS A 331 7.56 14.69 -20.99
CA HIS A 331 7.20 13.67 -20.00
C HIS A 331 6.80 12.34 -20.67
N TYR A 332 6.00 12.37 -21.74
CA TYR A 332 5.57 11.18 -22.48
C TYR A 332 6.59 10.65 -23.51
N ASP A 333 7.84 11.12 -23.45
CA ASP A 333 8.97 10.66 -24.27
C ASP A 333 8.78 10.79 -25.79
N PHE A 334 7.93 11.73 -26.24
CA PHE A 334 7.75 12.07 -27.66
C PHE A 334 8.99 12.74 -28.29
N CYS A 335 9.97 13.15 -27.47
CA CYS A 335 11.27 13.63 -27.93
C CYS A 335 12.33 12.52 -27.82
N THR A 336 12.64 11.87 -28.95
CA THR A 336 13.68 10.84 -29.04
C THR A 336 15.11 11.40 -28.94
N ASP A 337 15.32 12.70 -29.22
CA ASP A 337 16.62 13.34 -29.07
C ASP A 337 16.90 13.73 -27.60
N LYS A 338 17.76 12.93 -26.94
CA LYS A 338 18.27 13.23 -25.59
C LYS A 338 19.03 14.57 -25.52
N ASN A 339 19.54 15.11 -26.62
CA ASN A 339 20.25 16.40 -26.62
C ASN A 339 19.30 17.60 -26.59
N ARG A 340 18.13 17.53 -27.25
CA ARG A 340 17.05 18.50 -27.08
C ARG A 340 16.56 18.54 -25.63
N TYR A 341 16.40 17.38 -24.97
CA TYR A 341 16.11 17.34 -23.53
C TYR A 341 17.23 18.01 -22.70
N LYS A 342 18.51 17.68 -22.97
CA LYS A 342 19.67 18.30 -22.29
C LYS A 342 19.75 19.82 -22.46
N LYS A 343 19.23 20.37 -23.57
CA LYS A 343 19.10 21.82 -23.78
C LYS A 343 17.97 22.40 -22.92
N TYR A 344 16.77 21.81 -23.00
CA TYR A 344 15.60 22.22 -22.20
C TYR A 344 15.88 22.24 -20.69
N ILE A 345 16.57 21.21 -20.17
CA ILE A 345 16.89 21.11 -18.73
C ILE A 345 18.11 21.97 -18.31
N HIS A 346 18.83 22.61 -19.25
CA HIS A 346 20.14 23.21 -18.96
C HIS A 346 20.07 24.26 -17.85
N ASP A 347 19.17 25.23 -17.99
CA ASP A 347 19.01 26.32 -17.04
C ASP A 347 18.46 25.81 -15.69
N ILE A 348 17.67 24.74 -15.71
CA ILE A 348 17.14 24.08 -14.51
C ILE A 348 18.27 23.40 -13.73
N VAL A 349 19.22 22.75 -14.42
CA VAL A 349 20.45 22.21 -13.79
C VAL A 349 21.35 23.34 -13.26
N LEU A 350 21.45 24.47 -13.97
CA LEU A 350 22.18 25.65 -13.48
C LEU A 350 21.51 26.31 -12.27
N LYS A 351 20.17 26.28 -12.16
CA LYS A 351 19.42 26.68 -10.95
C LYS A 351 19.68 25.70 -9.80
N LYS A 352 19.58 24.38 -10.03
CA LYS A 352 19.84 23.33 -9.02
C LYS A 352 21.21 23.50 -8.35
N ARG A 353 22.26 23.74 -9.15
CA ARG A 353 23.63 24.02 -8.68
C ARG A 353 23.76 25.24 -7.76
N LYS A 354 22.77 26.15 -7.74
CA LYS A 354 22.71 27.30 -6.83
C LYS A 354 21.89 26.98 -5.58
N SER A 355 20.74 26.33 -5.72
CA SER A 355 19.93 25.77 -4.62
C SER A 355 18.73 24.98 -5.15
N LEU A 356 18.44 23.80 -4.58
CA LEU A 356 17.15 23.11 -4.79
C LEU A 356 15.95 23.94 -4.30
N VAL A 357 16.10 24.72 -3.22
CA VAL A 357 15.03 25.51 -2.57
C VAL A 357 14.48 26.62 -3.48
N LYS A 358 15.17 26.93 -4.59
CA LYS A 358 14.77 27.94 -5.58
C LYS A 358 14.13 27.36 -6.84
N LEU A 359 13.93 26.04 -6.89
CA LEU A 359 13.26 25.36 -8.00
C LEU A 359 11.75 25.29 -7.75
N SER A 360 10.99 25.33 -8.84
CA SER A 360 9.57 24.97 -8.82
C SER A 360 9.39 23.44 -8.80
N PHE A 361 8.24 22.93 -8.37
CA PHE A 361 7.91 21.51 -8.42
C PHE A 361 7.85 20.97 -9.86
N LEU A 362 7.41 21.78 -10.83
CA LEU A 362 7.53 21.50 -12.27
C LEU A 362 8.99 21.30 -12.70
N GLU A 363 9.91 22.12 -12.19
CA GLU A 363 11.35 22.00 -12.41
C GLU A 363 11.93 20.76 -11.70
N ILE A 364 11.51 20.47 -10.48
CA ILE A 364 11.93 19.28 -9.71
C ILE A 364 11.52 17.99 -10.44
N HIS A 365 10.28 17.86 -10.92
CA HIS A 365 9.88 16.73 -11.77
C HIS A 365 10.72 16.65 -13.05
N SER A 366 11.13 17.78 -13.63
CA SER A 366 12.02 17.82 -14.79
C SER A 366 13.40 17.23 -14.46
N LEU A 367 13.97 17.54 -13.29
CA LEU A 367 15.21 16.95 -12.83
C LEU A 367 15.06 15.47 -12.48
N ILE A 368 13.96 15.05 -11.83
CA ILE A 368 13.71 13.64 -11.51
C ILE A 368 13.69 12.78 -12.79
N LYS A 369 12.97 13.21 -13.84
CA LYS A 369 12.98 12.51 -15.12
C LYS A 369 14.35 12.57 -15.81
N PHE A 370 15.06 13.70 -15.73
CA PHE A 370 16.41 13.84 -16.29
C PHE A 370 17.42 12.86 -15.66
N TYR A 371 17.51 12.86 -14.34
CA TYR A 371 18.47 12.06 -13.57
C TYR A 371 18.10 10.57 -13.45
N LYS A 372 16.90 10.18 -13.89
CA LYS A 372 16.51 8.79 -14.11
C LYS A 372 16.74 8.35 -15.57
N ASP A 373 16.10 9.00 -16.54
CA ASP A 373 15.96 8.47 -17.90
C ASP A 373 17.03 8.97 -18.89
N ILE A 374 17.64 10.14 -18.63
CA ILE A 374 18.48 10.86 -19.61
C ILE A 374 19.97 10.83 -19.23
N VAL A 375 20.30 11.17 -17.98
CA VAL A 375 21.64 11.06 -17.39
C VAL A 375 21.51 10.44 -15.99
N PRO A 376 21.48 9.10 -15.88
CA PRO A 376 21.39 8.36 -14.62
C PRO A 376 22.32 8.86 -13.52
N SER A 377 21.76 9.33 -12.39
CA SER A 377 22.50 9.78 -11.20
C SER A 377 21.75 9.43 -9.92
N GLU A 378 22.26 8.49 -9.12
CA GLU A 378 21.66 8.19 -7.81
C GLU A 378 21.83 9.38 -6.86
N GLU A 379 23.00 10.02 -6.86
CA GLU A 379 23.36 11.11 -5.96
C GLU A 379 22.42 12.31 -6.12
N ASP A 380 22.16 12.75 -7.36
CA ASP A 380 21.23 13.86 -7.62
C ASP A 380 19.77 13.49 -7.29
N LEU A 381 19.31 12.26 -7.59
CA LEU A 381 17.97 11.83 -7.21
C LEU A 381 17.81 11.72 -5.69
N LYS A 382 18.86 11.29 -4.98
CA LYS A 382 18.88 11.22 -3.51
C LYS A 382 18.78 12.61 -2.89
N GLU A 383 19.56 13.57 -3.39
CA GLU A 383 19.52 14.96 -2.94
C GLU A 383 18.13 15.58 -3.13
N ILE A 384 17.49 15.33 -4.28
CA ILE A 384 16.11 15.77 -4.54
C ILE A 384 15.10 15.08 -3.61
N LEU A 385 15.24 13.77 -3.39
CA LEU A 385 14.35 13.01 -2.50
C LEU A 385 14.45 13.48 -1.05
N ASP A 386 15.67 13.57 -0.50
CA ASP A 386 15.88 13.97 0.89
C ASP A 386 15.55 15.47 1.09
N HIS A 387 15.67 16.31 0.05
CA HIS A 387 15.10 17.67 0.07
C HIS A 387 13.57 17.66 0.17
N LEU A 388 12.86 16.88 -0.65
CA LEU A 388 11.39 16.80 -0.66
C LEU A 388 10.81 16.23 0.64
N LEU A 389 11.52 15.30 1.29
CA LEU A 389 11.12 14.74 2.59
C LEU A 389 11.27 15.75 3.74
N LEU A 390 12.24 16.67 3.64
CA LEU A 390 12.44 17.77 4.58
C LEU A 390 11.63 19.04 4.22
N PHE A 391 10.96 19.06 3.06
CA PHE A 391 10.18 20.20 2.61
C PHE A 391 8.80 20.22 3.30
N ASP A 392 8.64 21.06 4.31
CA ASP A 392 7.32 21.46 4.82
C ASP A 392 7.23 22.99 4.87
N LYS A 393 6.39 23.56 4.00
CA LYS A 393 6.17 25.02 3.80
C LYS A 393 4.76 25.38 3.32
N SER A 394 3.89 24.38 3.17
CA SER A 394 2.57 24.48 2.54
C SER A 394 1.51 24.93 3.55
N LYS A 395 1.01 26.16 3.40
CA LYS A 395 0.01 26.75 4.31
C LYS A 395 -1.32 25.99 4.32
N ASN A 396 -1.87 25.68 3.14
CA ASN A 396 -3.16 25.01 3.01
C ASN A 396 -3.04 23.48 2.89
N LYS A 397 -4.17 22.80 3.10
CA LYS A 397 -4.27 21.34 3.15
C LYS A 397 -4.19 20.65 1.78
N TYR A 398 -4.44 21.37 0.69
CA TYR A 398 -4.31 20.87 -0.69
C TYR A 398 -2.84 20.81 -1.13
N ASP A 399 -2.06 21.86 -0.84
CA ASP A 399 -0.63 21.89 -1.15
C ASP A 399 0.13 20.80 -0.37
N GLN A 400 -0.28 20.53 0.88
CA GLN A 400 0.25 19.40 1.66
C GLN A 400 -0.04 18.04 0.98
N TYR A 401 -1.27 17.80 0.50
CA TYR A 401 -1.63 16.62 -0.29
C TYR A 401 -0.83 16.51 -1.60
N CYS A 402 -0.59 17.65 -2.27
CA CYS A 402 0.21 17.70 -3.49
C CYS A 402 1.68 17.30 -3.23
N ILE A 403 2.29 17.85 -2.17
CA ILE A 403 3.67 17.53 -1.77
C ILE A 403 3.81 16.04 -1.44
N GLU A 404 2.81 15.41 -0.84
CA GLU A 404 2.81 13.97 -0.57
C GLU A 404 2.78 13.10 -1.84
N ILE A 405 2.02 13.49 -2.87
CA ILE A 405 2.07 12.82 -4.19
C ILE A 405 3.45 13.04 -4.84
N ILE A 406 4.03 14.24 -4.73
CA ILE A 406 5.37 14.57 -5.25
C ILE A 406 6.46 13.75 -4.55
N ARG A 407 6.35 13.54 -3.22
CA ARG A 407 7.23 12.65 -2.44
C ARG A 407 7.14 11.21 -2.94
N ASN A 408 5.93 10.67 -3.12
CA ASN A 408 5.74 9.31 -3.68
C ASN A 408 6.33 9.19 -5.10
N TYR A 409 6.20 10.21 -5.95
CA TYR A 409 6.86 10.24 -7.27
C TYR A 409 8.39 10.20 -7.15
N ALA A 410 9.00 11.01 -6.27
CA ALA A 410 10.45 10.99 -6.06
C ALA A 410 10.95 9.63 -5.56
N ILE A 411 10.25 9.02 -4.59
CA ILE A 411 10.55 7.68 -4.06
C ILE A 411 10.47 6.62 -5.18
N ASN A 412 9.42 6.65 -6.00
CA ASN A 412 9.25 5.72 -7.13
C ASN A 412 10.42 5.78 -8.13
N ASN A 413 10.86 6.99 -8.47
CA ASN A 413 11.92 7.18 -9.47
C ASN A 413 13.32 6.88 -8.89
N TYR A 414 13.59 7.23 -7.63
CA TYR A 414 14.81 6.85 -6.91
C TYR A 414 14.93 5.32 -6.81
N PHE A 415 13.84 4.63 -6.41
CA PHE A 415 13.79 3.17 -6.36
C PHE A 415 13.99 2.55 -7.75
N SER A 416 13.32 3.06 -8.80
CA SER A 416 13.47 2.54 -10.17
C SER A 416 14.93 2.64 -10.65
N LEU A 417 15.60 3.79 -10.47
CA LEU A 417 16.99 3.98 -10.93
C LEU A 417 17.97 2.97 -10.29
N ILE A 418 17.95 2.84 -8.96
CA ILE A 418 18.88 1.95 -8.24
C ILE A 418 18.66 0.50 -8.67
N THR A 419 17.40 0.11 -8.82
CA THR A 419 16.99 -1.26 -9.14
C THR A 419 17.19 -1.65 -10.61
N GLU A 420 17.18 -0.68 -11.53
CA GLU A 420 17.41 -0.88 -12.97
C GLU A 420 18.80 -1.45 -13.29
N THR A 421 19.81 -1.20 -12.46
CA THR A 421 21.18 -1.74 -12.66
C THR A 421 21.27 -3.27 -12.53
N LYS A 422 20.28 -3.91 -11.89
CA LYS A 422 20.16 -5.35 -11.57
C LYS A 422 21.32 -6.03 -10.81
N LYS A 423 22.43 -5.33 -10.55
CA LYS A 423 23.68 -5.83 -9.93
C LYS A 423 23.62 -6.13 -8.43
N LEU A 424 22.63 -5.59 -7.70
CA LEU A 424 22.51 -5.76 -6.24
C LEU A 424 22.35 -7.24 -5.86
N ASN A 425 22.78 -7.63 -4.64
CA ASN A 425 22.36 -8.90 -4.06
C ASN A 425 20.88 -8.81 -3.62
N LEU A 426 20.22 -9.93 -3.31
CA LEU A 426 18.79 -9.90 -2.96
C LEU A 426 18.52 -9.14 -1.64
N GLU A 427 19.44 -9.26 -0.68
CA GLU A 427 19.31 -8.67 0.65
C GLU A 427 19.36 -7.13 0.63
N ALA A 428 20.36 -6.54 -0.03
CA ALA A 428 20.44 -5.09 -0.25
C ALA A 428 19.21 -4.57 -1.03
N TYR A 429 18.70 -5.36 -1.97
CA TYR A 429 17.51 -5.03 -2.74
C TYR A 429 16.24 -4.99 -1.87
N ARG A 430 16.07 -5.97 -0.96
CA ARG A 430 15.02 -6.00 0.08
C ARG A 430 15.14 -4.80 1.03
N ASP A 431 16.36 -4.51 1.49
CA ASP A 431 16.67 -3.40 2.38
C ASP A 431 16.24 -2.05 1.77
N ILE A 432 16.59 -1.82 0.51
CA ILE A 432 16.25 -0.60 -0.23
C ILE A 432 14.74 -0.52 -0.45
N TYR A 433 14.07 -1.64 -0.76
CA TYR A 433 12.60 -1.71 -0.86
C TYR A 433 11.91 -1.30 0.44
N HIS A 434 12.28 -1.89 1.58
CA HIS A 434 11.67 -1.51 2.87
C HIS A 434 11.99 -0.07 3.28
N LYS A 435 13.22 0.42 3.05
CA LYS A 435 13.60 1.82 3.30
C LYS A 435 12.84 2.82 2.43
N CYS A 436 12.51 2.45 1.20
CA CYS A 436 11.66 3.27 0.32
C CYS A 436 10.19 3.18 0.73
N LYS A 437 9.67 1.97 1.01
CA LYS A 437 8.28 1.75 1.46
C LYS A 437 7.97 2.50 2.76
N ALA A 438 8.89 2.51 3.72
CA ALA A 438 8.75 3.25 4.98
C ALA A 438 8.79 4.79 4.84
N LYS A 439 9.14 5.32 3.66
CA LYS A 439 9.09 6.75 3.32
C LYS A 439 7.80 7.15 2.57
N LEU A 440 6.96 6.19 2.16
CA LEU A 440 5.71 6.46 1.45
C LEU A 440 4.61 6.90 2.42
N ASN A 441 3.78 7.85 1.99
CA ASN A 441 2.48 8.09 2.59
C ASN A 441 1.44 7.08 2.08
N HIS A 442 0.33 6.96 2.80
CA HIS A 442 -0.81 6.11 2.44
C HIS A 442 -1.76 6.76 1.40
N PHE A 443 -1.71 8.08 1.22
CA PHE A 443 -2.70 8.86 0.45
C PHE A 443 -2.87 8.46 -1.02
N SER A 444 -1.91 7.75 -1.62
CA SER A 444 -1.98 7.28 -3.00
C SER A 444 -1.92 5.74 -3.14
N ASN A 445 -2.05 5.00 -2.03
CA ASN A 445 -1.88 3.52 -1.91
C ASN A 445 -0.96 2.93 -2.99
N ASN A 446 0.29 3.38 -2.98
CA ASN A 446 1.24 3.22 -4.07
C ASN A 446 1.56 1.74 -4.32
N TYR A 447 1.34 1.26 -5.55
CA TYR A 447 1.63 -0.10 -6.00
C TYR A 447 2.96 -0.24 -6.76
N PHE A 448 3.64 0.86 -7.07
CA PHE A 448 4.77 0.87 -8.01
C PHE A 448 5.99 0.13 -7.45
N LEU A 449 6.26 0.23 -6.15
CA LEU A 449 7.41 -0.44 -5.52
C LEU A 449 7.19 -1.94 -5.47
N GLN A 450 5.98 -2.40 -5.13
CA GLN A 450 5.60 -3.82 -5.08
C GLN A 450 5.70 -4.42 -6.48
N LYS A 451 5.19 -3.72 -7.51
CA LYS A 451 5.38 -4.06 -8.93
C LYS A 451 6.87 -4.22 -9.27
N LYS A 452 7.70 -3.21 -8.98
CA LYS A 452 9.13 -3.21 -9.31
C LYS A 452 9.92 -4.26 -8.52
N TYR A 453 9.56 -4.47 -7.26
CA TYR A 453 10.19 -5.44 -6.38
C TYR A 453 9.97 -6.86 -6.90
N LEU A 454 8.71 -7.24 -7.12
CA LEU A 454 8.35 -8.54 -7.65
C LEU A 454 8.90 -8.74 -9.08
N GLU A 455 8.86 -7.71 -9.92
CA GLU A 455 9.46 -7.75 -11.28
C GLU A 455 10.95 -8.15 -11.21
N TYR A 456 11.75 -7.60 -10.29
CA TYR A 456 13.16 -7.97 -10.14
C TYR A 456 13.40 -9.30 -9.42
N VAL A 457 12.74 -9.51 -8.27
CA VAL A 457 12.99 -10.68 -7.42
C VAL A 457 12.60 -11.96 -8.15
N LEU A 458 11.47 -11.95 -8.86
CA LEU A 458 11.07 -13.08 -9.70
C LEU A 458 12.02 -13.26 -10.89
N ASP A 459 12.44 -12.19 -11.58
CA ASP A 459 13.45 -12.26 -12.65
C ASP A 459 14.77 -12.90 -12.19
N LYS A 460 15.13 -12.70 -10.93
CA LYS A 460 16.39 -13.19 -10.35
C LYS A 460 16.28 -14.65 -9.96
N ILE A 461 15.24 -15.03 -9.22
CA ILE A 461 15.02 -16.40 -8.76
C ILE A 461 14.87 -17.35 -9.96
N ASP A 462 14.10 -16.94 -10.97
CA ASP A 462 13.93 -17.59 -12.26
C ASP A 462 15.30 -17.90 -12.92
N LYS A 463 16.16 -16.87 -13.06
CA LYS A 463 17.51 -17.00 -13.65
C LYS A 463 18.49 -17.80 -12.81
N GLU A 464 18.39 -17.80 -11.48
CA GLU A 464 19.24 -18.67 -10.65
C GLU A 464 18.77 -20.14 -10.72
N PHE A 465 17.48 -20.42 -10.91
CA PHE A 465 17.02 -21.76 -11.25
C PHE A 465 17.48 -22.19 -12.67
N GLU A 466 17.37 -21.33 -13.70
CA GLU A 466 17.86 -21.62 -15.06
C GLU A 466 19.37 -21.97 -15.09
N LYS A 467 20.19 -21.31 -14.26
CA LYS A 467 21.63 -21.57 -14.15
C LYS A 467 21.98 -22.79 -13.29
N SER A 468 21.05 -23.28 -12.47
CA SER A 468 21.37 -24.33 -11.49
C SER A 468 21.60 -25.66 -12.18
N SER A 469 22.78 -26.25 -11.94
CA SER A 469 23.02 -27.66 -12.27
C SER A 469 22.12 -28.58 -11.43
N SER A 470 21.96 -29.83 -11.87
CA SER A 470 21.23 -30.88 -11.13
C SER A 470 21.70 -31.03 -9.67
N ASP A 471 22.99 -30.81 -9.42
CA ASP A 471 23.60 -30.92 -8.08
C ASP A 471 23.38 -29.68 -7.21
N THR A 472 23.11 -28.52 -7.81
CA THR A 472 22.99 -27.23 -7.10
C THR A 472 21.55 -26.76 -6.93
N ILE A 473 20.61 -27.21 -7.78
CA ILE A 473 19.21 -26.77 -7.80
C ILE A 473 18.47 -26.93 -6.46
N ILE A 474 18.81 -27.96 -5.68
CA ILE A 474 18.22 -28.19 -4.34
C ILE A 474 18.67 -27.12 -3.35
N LYS A 475 19.92 -26.66 -3.43
CA LYS A 475 20.44 -25.55 -2.60
C LYS A 475 19.84 -24.22 -3.05
N THR A 476 19.76 -23.96 -4.35
CA THR A 476 19.08 -22.77 -4.90
C THR A 476 17.62 -22.70 -4.43
N TYR A 477 16.94 -23.85 -4.37
CA TYR A 477 15.62 -23.94 -3.75
C TYR A 477 15.66 -23.63 -2.24
N GLU A 478 16.61 -24.14 -1.46
CA GLU A 478 16.72 -23.80 -0.04
C GLU A 478 16.87 -22.29 0.17
N ASP A 479 17.83 -21.66 -0.54
CA ASP A 479 18.17 -20.25 -0.45
C ASP A 479 16.96 -19.32 -0.78
N TYR A 480 16.11 -19.69 -1.73
CA TYR A 480 14.95 -18.88 -2.17
C TYR A 480 13.57 -19.36 -1.69
N SER A 481 13.43 -20.57 -1.13
CA SER A 481 12.14 -21.17 -0.77
C SER A 481 11.29 -20.28 0.16
N LYS A 482 11.92 -19.63 1.14
CA LYS A 482 11.26 -18.69 2.05
C LYS A 482 10.83 -17.40 1.35
N VAL A 483 11.68 -16.87 0.47
CA VAL A 483 11.43 -15.65 -0.32
C VAL A 483 10.20 -15.82 -1.21
N ILE A 484 10.06 -16.99 -1.84
CA ILE A 484 8.94 -17.31 -2.74
C ILE A 484 7.63 -17.50 -1.97
N ASN A 485 7.67 -18.21 -0.83
CA ASN A 485 6.44 -18.61 -0.14
C ASN A 485 5.90 -17.57 0.83
N ASP A 486 6.77 -16.88 1.58
CA ASP A 486 6.36 -15.91 2.59
C ASP A 486 6.28 -14.50 1.95
N GLU A 487 7.43 -13.98 1.53
CA GLU A 487 7.64 -12.57 1.19
C GLU A 487 7.00 -12.18 -0.16
N CYS A 488 7.27 -12.93 -1.22
CA CYS A 488 6.71 -12.65 -2.55
C CYS A 488 5.18 -12.83 -2.56
N ASN A 489 4.63 -13.68 -1.70
CA ASN A 489 3.17 -13.84 -1.58
C ASN A 489 2.55 -12.61 -0.90
N GLN A 490 3.06 -12.21 0.27
CA GLN A 490 2.59 -11.04 1.00
C GLN A 490 2.65 -9.75 0.16
N ILE A 491 3.75 -9.53 -0.56
CA ILE A 491 3.93 -8.34 -1.41
C ILE A 491 3.02 -8.39 -2.66
N LEU A 492 2.65 -9.58 -3.14
CA LEU A 492 1.71 -9.74 -4.25
C LEU A 492 0.25 -9.49 -3.81
N ASP A 493 -0.10 -9.92 -2.60
CA ASP A 493 -1.42 -9.64 -1.99
C ASP A 493 -1.56 -8.13 -1.69
N GLU A 494 -0.51 -7.48 -1.19
CA GLU A 494 -0.41 -6.02 -1.05
C GLU A 494 -0.53 -5.30 -2.40
N TYR A 495 0.17 -5.76 -3.44
CA TYR A 495 0.04 -5.22 -4.80
C TYR A 495 -1.40 -5.34 -5.31
N TRP A 496 -2.10 -6.44 -5.03
CA TRP A 496 -3.50 -6.59 -5.42
C TRP A 496 -4.40 -5.55 -4.75
N ASN A 497 -4.29 -5.34 -3.44
CA ASN A 497 -5.06 -4.30 -2.74
C ASN A 497 -4.79 -2.90 -3.33
N ASN A 498 -3.50 -2.53 -3.44
CA ASN A 498 -3.07 -1.21 -3.88
C ASN A 498 -3.47 -0.89 -5.33
N LYS A 499 -3.48 -1.89 -6.22
CA LYS A 499 -3.91 -1.69 -7.62
C LYS A 499 -5.43 -1.54 -7.75
N GLU A 500 -6.23 -2.25 -6.94
CA GLU A 500 -7.70 -2.14 -6.99
C GLU A 500 -8.15 -0.79 -6.44
N TRP A 501 -7.57 -0.34 -5.33
CA TRP A 501 -7.73 1.03 -4.84
C TRP A 501 -7.41 2.05 -5.95
N SER A 502 -6.29 1.84 -6.66
CA SER A 502 -5.83 2.70 -7.77
C SER A 502 -6.67 2.64 -9.06
N LYS A 503 -7.64 1.71 -9.15
CA LYS A 503 -8.61 1.64 -10.25
C LYS A 503 -9.90 2.41 -9.94
N VAL A 504 -10.20 2.63 -8.66
CA VAL A 504 -11.36 3.39 -8.17
C VAL A 504 -10.98 4.85 -7.91
N HIS A 505 -9.84 5.08 -7.28
CA HIS A 505 -9.34 6.40 -6.90
C HIS A 505 -8.45 7.07 -7.96
N ASN A 506 -8.29 8.40 -7.86
CA ASN A 506 -7.44 9.20 -8.72
C ASN A 506 -5.95 9.00 -8.38
N ASN A 507 -5.36 7.93 -8.92
CA ASN A 507 -3.94 7.58 -8.75
C ASN A 507 -3.01 8.54 -9.53
N TYR A 508 -2.80 9.75 -8.99
CA TYR A 508 -1.93 10.76 -9.57
C TYR A 508 -0.45 10.32 -9.59
N ILE A 509 0.16 10.43 -10.77
CA ILE A 509 1.61 10.21 -10.95
C ILE A 509 2.41 11.39 -10.38
N PHE A 510 1.86 12.60 -10.49
CA PHE A 510 2.39 13.87 -10.02
C PHE A 510 1.20 14.85 -9.93
N ILE A 511 1.30 15.95 -9.20
CA ILE A 511 0.33 17.07 -9.19
C ILE A 511 1.07 18.36 -8.80
N LEU A 512 0.53 19.54 -9.12
CA LEU A 512 1.16 20.83 -8.81
C LEU A 512 0.42 21.53 -7.66
N PRO A 513 1.14 22.05 -6.64
CA PRO A 513 0.55 22.91 -5.62
C PRO A 513 -0.04 24.20 -6.21
N SER A 514 -1.02 24.77 -5.52
CA SER A 514 -1.83 25.94 -5.90
C SER A 514 -1.02 27.06 -6.58
N ALA A 515 0.06 27.52 -5.95
CA ALA A 515 0.95 28.57 -6.45
C ALA A 515 1.55 28.28 -7.85
N GLU A 516 1.79 27.02 -8.20
CA GLU A 516 2.22 26.61 -9.53
C GLU A 516 1.07 26.29 -10.48
N SER A 517 -0.15 26.11 -9.99
CA SER A 517 -1.35 25.74 -10.74
C SER A 517 -2.18 26.93 -11.28
N PHE A 518 -1.88 28.17 -10.85
CA PHE A 518 -2.51 29.38 -11.37
C PHE A 518 -2.01 29.78 -12.77
N VAL A 519 -2.93 29.96 -13.72
CA VAL A 519 -2.66 30.42 -15.09
C VAL A 519 -3.13 31.87 -15.24
N ASP A 520 -2.24 32.74 -15.69
CA ASP A 520 -2.57 34.14 -15.98
C ASP A 520 -3.26 34.24 -17.35
N LEU A 521 -4.46 34.83 -17.39
CA LEU A 521 -5.26 35.02 -18.59
C LEU A 521 -5.42 36.49 -19.00
N SER A 522 -4.67 37.41 -18.37
CA SER A 522 -4.65 38.84 -18.73
C SER A 522 -4.18 39.11 -20.17
N GLU A 523 -3.45 38.15 -20.78
CA GLU A 523 -3.15 38.12 -22.22
C GLU A 523 -4.42 38.05 -23.12
N LEU A 524 -5.58 37.65 -22.57
CA LEU A 524 -6.84 37.42 -23.30
C LEU A 524 -8.00 38.28 -22.80
N ASP A 525 -8.09 38.55 -21.49
CA ASP A 525 -9.07 39.47 -20.88
C ASP A 525 -8.49 40.05 -19.59
N GLN A 526 -8.45 41.38 -19.46
CA GLN A 526 -7.77 42.05 -18.33
C GLN A 526 -8.54 41.93 -17.01
N ASP A 527 -9.86 41.74 -17.08
CA ASP A 527 -10.75 41.65 -15.93
C ASP A 527 -10.80 40.25 -15.29
N LEU A 528 -10.02 39.29 -15.81
CA LEU A 528 -9.94 37.93 -15.26
C LEU A 528 -8.92 37.83 -14.12
N PRO A 529 -9.29 37.24 -12.96
CA PRO A 529 -8.30 36.78 -11.99
C PRO A 529 -7.45 35.66 -12.59
N LYS A 530 -6.30 35.37 -11.97
CA LYS A 530 -5.48 34.20 -12.35
C LYS A 530 -6.29 32.93 -12.09
N VAL A 531 -6.48 32.12 -13.13
CA VAL A 531 -7.39 30.97 -13.11
C VAL A 531 -6.65 29.72 -12.65
N LEU A 532 -7.22 29.01 -11.68
CA LEU A 532 -6.68 27.79 -11.12
C LEU A 532 -6.99 26.57 -12.00
N PHE A 533 -5.93 25.83 -12.34
CA PHE A 533 -5.98 24.53 -13.01
C PHE A 533 -5.45 23.50 -12.02
N PHE A 534 -6.33 22.83 -11.28
CA PHE A 534 -5.98 21.86 -10.22
C PHE A 534 -5.15 20.69 -10.70
N THR A 535 -5.23 20.44 -12.00
CA THR A 535 -4.83 19.18 -12.56
C THR A 535 -3.33 19.09 -12.78
N SER A 536 -2.81 17.89 -12.58
CA SER A 536 -1.50 17.54 -13.09
C SER A 536 -1.44 17.69 -14.60
N PHE A 537 -0.30 18.16 -15.11
CA PHE A 537 0.04 18.07 -16.53
C PHE A 537 0.18 16.60 -16.99
N VAL A 538 0.35 15.64 -16.07
CA VAL A 538 0.41 14.19 -16.35
C VAL A 538 -0.91 13.51 -15.96
N LEU A 539 -1.46 12.65 -16.83
CA LEU A 539 -2.60 11.81 -16.48
C LEU A 539 -2.16 10.44 -15.90
N PRO A 540 -2.92 9.86 -14.95
CA PRO A 540 -2.75 8.50 -14.44
C PRO A 540 -2.60 7.43 -15.54
N ASP A 541 -2.11 6.24 -15.19
CA ASP A 541 -2.05 5.15 -16.17
C ASP A 541 -3.42 4.55 -16.51
N TYR A 542 -3.50 3.83 -17.63
CA TYR A 542 -4.72 3.16 -18.05
C TYR A 542 -5.06 2.00 -17.10
N LYS A 543 -6.33 1.87 -16.72
CA LYS A 543 -6.80 0.79 -15.83
C LYS A 543 -6.44 -0.60 -16.40
N ASP A 544 -6.56 -0.79 -17.72
CA ASP A 544 -6.11 -2.00 -18.43
C ASP A 544 -4.60 -2.28 -18.27
N THR A 545 -3.76 -1.24 -18.29
CA THR A 545 -2.30 -1.37 -18.18
C THR A 545 -1.92 -1.78 -16.76
N ILE A 546 -2.59 -1.22 -15.75
CA ILE A 546 -2.43 -1.61 -14.33
C ILE A 546 -2.83 -3.09 -14.15
N GLU A 547 -3.94 -3.51 -14.74
CA GLU A 547 -4.44 -4.89 -14.66
C GLU A 547 -3.52 -5.90 -15.39
N HIS A 548 -3.07 -5.54 -16.59
CA HIS A 548 -2.13 -6.32 -17.40
C HIS A 548 -0.80 -6.54 -16.66
N ASP A 549 -0.22 -5.47 -16.11
CA ASP A 549 1.08 -5.53 -15.45
C ASP A 549 1.06 -6.35 -14.16
N TYR A 550 -0.03 -6.26 -13.39
CA TYR A 550 -0.27 -7.16 -12.26
C TYR A 550 -0.45 -8.60 -12.74
N SER A 551 -1.26 -8.83 -13.78
CA SER A 551 -1.51 -10.18 -14.31
C SER A 551 -0.23 -10.87 -14.79
N LYS A 552 0.65 -10.14 -15.48
CA LYS A 552 1.98 -10.60 -15.90
C LYS A 552 2.87 -11.01 -14.71
N ILE A 553 2.91 -10.19 -13.66
CA ILE A 553 3.71 -10.50 -12.45
C ILE A 553 3.10 -11.67 -11.67
N ARG A 554 1.77 -11.74 -11.56
CA ARG A 554 1.04 -12.86 -10.94
C ARG A 554 1.25 -14.17 -11.69
N GLN A 555 1.34 -14.13 -13.02
CA GLN A 555 1.71 -15.29 -13.84
C GLN A 555 3.15 -15.72 -13.53
N LYS A 556 4.13 -14.81 -13.61
CA LYS A 556 5.53 -15.15 -13.32
C LYS A 556 5.73 -15.69 -11.90
N PHE A 557 4.98 -15.17 -10.93
CA PHE A 557 4.96 -15.72 -9.57
C PHE A 557 4.46 -17.17 -9.52
N ARG A 558 3.38 -17.50 -10.25
CA ARG A 558 2.87 -18.88 -10.34
C ARG A 558 3.87 -19.82 -11.00
N GLU A 559 4.56 -19.37 -12.04
CA GLU A 559 5.60 -20.15 -12.75
C GLU A 559 6.77 -20.47 -11.81
N VAL A 560 7.36 -19.46 -11.17
CA VAL A 560 8.43 -19.61 -10.17
C VAL A 560 8.00 -20.46 -8.97
N LYS A 561 6.78 -20.28 -8.45
CA LYS A 561 6.23 -21.05 -7.32
C LYS A 561 5.93 -22.50 -7.71
N SER A 562 5.53 -22.76 -8.96
CA SER A 562 5.36 -24.12 -9.50
C SER A 562 6.70 -24.85 -9.59
N LEU A 563 7.72 -24.22 -10.19
CA LEU A 563 9.08 -24.77 -10.28
C LEU A 563 9.67 -25.08 -8.90
N SER A 564 9.51 -24.14 -7.95
CA SER A 564 9.90 -24.31 -6.55
C SER A 564 9.22 -25.53 -5.88
N ASN A 565 7.92 -25.74 -6.14
CA ASN A 565 7.20 -26.92 -5.64
C ASN A 565 7.68 -28.24 -6.29
N VAL A 566 8.03 -28.24 -7.58
CA VAL A 566 8.61 -29.42 -8.24
C VAL A 566 9.95 -29.80 -7.60
N ILE A 567 10.83 -28.82 -7.34
CA ILE A 567 12.12 -29.05 -6.68
C ILE A 567 11.94 -29.51 -5.23
N LYS A 568 10.94 -28.97 -4.50
CA LYS A 568 10.55 -29.43 -3.16
C LYS A 568 10.14 -30.91 -3.14
N ASN A 569 9.36 -31.35 -4.12
CA ASN A 569 8.93 -32.75 -4.23
C ASN A 569 10.13 -33.65 -4.54
N LEU A 570 10.93 -33.32 -5.57
CA LEU A 570 12.15 -34.04 -5.93
C LEU A 570 13.14 -34.16 -4.76
N LYS A 571 13.28 -33.11 -3.93
CA LYS A 571 14.07 -33.13 -2.69
C LYS A 571 13.52 -34.10 -1.63
N THR A 572 12.22 -34.33 -1.63
CA THR A 572 11.56 -35.29 -0.73
C THR A 572 11.76 -36.71 -1.26
N ASP A 573 11.50 -36.94 -2.55
CA ASP A 573 11.72 -38.22 -3.24
C ASP A 573 13.18 -38.70 -3.08
N LEU A 574 14.17 -37.80 -3.19
CA LEU A 574 15.58 -38.11 -2.97
C LEU A 574 15.93 -38.45 -1.51
N LYS A 575 15.22 -37.89 -0.52
CA LYS A 575 15.38 -38.28 0.89
C LYS A 575 14.83 -39.67 1.14
N ASP A 576 13.69 -39.98 0.55
CA ASP A 576 13.04 -41.28 0.70
C ASP A 576 13.84 -42.37 -0.02
N LEU A 577 14.41 -42.08 -1.21
CA LEU A 577 15.38 -42.95 -1.89
C LEU A 577 16.64 -43.14 -1.03
N ALA A 578 17.19 -42.08 -0.44
CA ALA A 578 18.34 -42.20 0.48
C ALA A 578 18.01 -42.96 1.79
N HIS A 579 16.74 -42.99 2.22
CA HIS A 579 16.29 -43.84 3.32
C HIS A 579 16.17 -45.32 2.88
N LEU A 580 15.57 -45.57 1.72
CA LEU A 580 15.44 -46.90 1.12
C LEU A 580 16.80 -47.55 0.88
N ASN A 581 17.77 -46.82 0.33
CA ASN A 581 19.14 -47.33 0.13
C ASN A 581 19.77 -47.76 1.48
N LYS A 582 19.63 -46.96 2.55
CA LYS A 582 20.10 -47.34 3.89
C LYS A 582 19.38 -48.56 4.46
N GLU A 583 18.13 -48.80 4.08
CA GLU A 583 17.46 -50.05 4.41
C GLU A 583 17.98 -51.24 3.59
N PHE A 584 18.30 -51.05 2.31
CA PHE A 584 18.93 -52.08 1.47
C PHE A 584 20.32 -52.43 1.99
N ASP A 585 21.20 -51.46 2.24
CA ASP A 585 22.51 -51.68 2.87
C ASP A 585 22.39 -52.51 4.16
N LYS A 586 21.39 -52.19 4.99
CA LYS A 586 21.09 -52.88 6.26
C LYS A 586 20.48 -54.28 6.09
N LYS A 587 19.88 -54.60 4.94
CA LYS A 587 19.39 -55.93 4.56
C LYS A 587 20.52 -56.77 3.96
N ASP A 588 21.39 -56.16 3.16
CA ASP A 588 22.50 -56.84 2.50
C ASP A 588 23.63 -57.18 3.49
N LEU A 589 23.97 -56.26 4.41
CA LEU A 589 24.89 -56.56 5.53
C LEU A 589 24.42 -57.75 6.38
N LYS A 590 23.11 -57.83 6.68
CA LYS A 590 22.52 -58.98 7.38
C LYS A 590 22.55 -60.27 6.54
N SER A 591 22.38 -60.15 5.23
CA SER A 591 22.45 -61.29 4.32
C SER A 591 23.87 -61.85 4.22
N ILE A 592 24.88 -60.98 4.16
CA ILE A 592 26.30 -61.34 4.23
C ILE A 592 26.64 -61.99 5.58
N GLU A 593 26.14 -61.45 6.69
CA GLU A 593 26.30 -62.02 8.03
C GLU A 593 25.71 -63.44 8.12
N ILE A 594 24.49 -63.65 7.62
CA ILE A 594 23.83 -64.96 7.57
C ILE A 594 24.59 -65.94 6.66
N ILE A 595 25.08 -65.50 5.49
CA ILE A 595 25.86 -66.36 4.59
C ILE A 595 27.18 -66.78 5.26
N SER A 596 27.92 -65.83 5.85
CA SER A 596 29.17 -66.11 6.58
C SER A 596 28.96 -67.10 7.73
N LEU A 597 27.86 -66.95 8.48
CA LEU A 597 27.42 -67.87 9.52
C LEU A 597 27.18 -69.29 8.98
N PHE A 598 26.45 -69.44 7.87
CA PHE A 598 26.22 -70.75 7.25
C PHE A 598 27.52 -71.37 6.70
N THR A 599 28.39 -70.57 6.06
CA THR A 599 29.70 -71.05 5.58
C THR A 599 30.55 -71.55 6.74
N ALA A 600 30.64 -70.82 7.86
CA ALA A 600 31.41 -71.24 9.02
C ALA A 600 30.91 -72.57 9.61
N ILE A 601 29.60 -72.78 9.68
CA ILE A 601 28.98 -74.05 10.10
C ILE A 601 29.36 -75.20 9.14
N ILE A 602 29.24 -74.98 7.83
CA ILE A 602 29.57 -76.00 6.81
C ILE A 602 31.06 -76.36 6.86
N THR A 603 31.95 -75.37 6.96
CA THR A 603 33.40 -75.59 7.08
C THR A 603 33.77 -76.34 8.37
N PHE A 604 33.13 -76.04 9.51
CA PHE A 604 33.33 -76.77 10.76
C PHE A 604 32.94 -78.25 10.63
N VAL A 605 31.78 -78.54 10.04
CA VAL A 605 31.32 -79.92 9.81
C VAL A 605 32.28 -80.66 8.86
N LEU A 606 32.65 -80.06 7.72
CA LEU A 606 33.59 -80.66 6.77
C LEU A 606 34.97 -80.93 7.39
N SER A 607 35.49 -79.99 8.18
CA SER A 607 36.76 -80.13 8.92
C SER A 607 36.73 -81.25 9.97
N SER A 608 35.54 -81.64 10.43
CA SER A 608 35.37 -82.72 11.42
C SER A 608 35.29 -84.12 10.79
N ILE A 609 35.07 -84.24 9.48
CA ILE A 609 34.96 -85.55 8.79
C ILE A 609 36.22 -86.43 8.93
N PRO A 610 37.46 -85.91 8.78
CA PRO A 610 38.67 -86.74 8.90
C PRO A 610 38.83 -87.43 10.26
N ALA A 611 38.27 -86.87 11.34
CA ALA A 611 38.39 -87.41 12.68
C ALA A 611 37.60 -88.72 12.88
N PHE A 612 36.57 -89.00 12.08
CA PHE A 612 35.86 -90.29 12.09
C PHE A 612 36.76 -91.47 11.74
N LYS A 613 37.89 -91.25 11.05
CA LYS A 613 38.84 -92.31 10.69
C LYS A 613 39.49 -92.99 11.91
N PHE A 614 39.46 -92.37 13.09
CA PHE A 614 40.04 -92.89 14.33
C PHE A 614 39.01 -93.60 15.24
N VAL A 615 37.84 -93.96 14.70
CA VAL A 615 36.72 -94.50 15.46
C VAL A 615 36.45 -95.95 15.07
N GLU A 616 36.92 -96.89 15.89
CA GLU A 616 36.92 -98.33 15.58
C GLU A 616 35.67 -99.07 16.10
N THR A 617 34.88 -98.48 16.99
CA THR A 617 33.70 -99.13 17.60
C THR A 617 32.44 -98.28 17.56
N VAL A 618 31.27 -98.93 17.46
CA VAL A 618 29.95 -98.27 17.40
C VAL A 618 29.69 -97.39 18.63
N HIS A 619 30.16 -97.80 19.81
CA HIS A 619 30.02 -96.99 21.04
C HIS A 619 30.88 -95.72 21.00
N GLN A 620 32.10 -95.79 20.47
CA GLN A 620 32.93 -94.62 20.23
C GLN A 620 32.33 -93.72 19.13
N ALA A 621 31.71 -94.29 18.09
CA ALA A 621 31.03 -93.53 17.05
C ALA A 621 29.82 -92.77 17.59
N SER A 622 29.02 -93.38 18.46
CA SER A 622 27.92 -92.72 19.15
C SER A 622 28.40 -91.56 20.04
N LEU A 623 29.44 -91.78 20.86
CA LEU A 623 30.04 -90.72 21.68
C LEU A 623 30.68 -89.60 20.84
N PHE A 624 31.33 -89.93 19.72
CA PHE A 624 31.95 -88.94 18.83
C PHE A 624 30.90 -88.11 18.09
N MET A 625 29.84 -88.75 17.57
CA MET A 625 28.68 -88.06 17.00
C MET A 625 28.01 -87.15 18.04
N LEU A 626 27.87 -87.60 19.29
CA LEU A 626 27.31 -86.80 20.38
C LEU A 626 28.19 -85.58 20.71
N ALA A 627 29.52 -85.75 20.77
CA ALA A 627 30.46 -84.66 21.01
C ALA A 627 30.51 -83.65 19.84
N LEU A 628 30.43 -84.12 18.60
CA LEU A 628 30.34 -83.29 17.40
C LEU A 628 29.01 -82.52 17.37
N ALA A 629 27.89 -83.17 17.66
CA ALA A 629 26.58 -82.53 17.77
C ALA A 629 26.52 -81.51 18.93
N ALA A 630 27.12 -81.81 20.08
CA ALA A 630 27.17 -80.91 21.23
C ALA A 630 28.07 -79.69 20.97
N SER A 631 29.23 -79.87 20.34
CA SER A 631 30.12 -78.76 19.96
C SER A 631 29.53 -77.90 18.83
N LEU A 632 28.87 -78.51 17.83
CA LEU A 632 28.11 -77.81 16.81
C LEU A 632 26.94 -77.02 17.40
N GLY A 633 26.17 -77.63 18.30
CA GLY A 633 25.07 -76.97 19.01
C GLY A 633 25.55 -75.80 19.85
N LEU A 634 26.66 -75.97 20.57
CA LEU A 634 27.30 -74.88 21.33
C LEU A 634 27.78 -73.75 20.42
N PHE A 635 28.44 -74.08 19.30
CA PHE A 635 28.91 -73.11 18.30
C PHE A 635 27.75 -72.30 17.72
N ILE A 636 26.65 -72.95 17.36
CA ILE A 636 25.42 -72.31 16.90
C ILE A 636 24.82 -71.41 17.98
N ILE A 637 24.72 -71.87 19.24
CA ILE A 637 24.18 -71.06 20.36
C ILE A 637 25.05 -69.81 20.60
N VAL A 638 26.37 -69.95 20.60
CA VAL A 638 27.31 -68.83 20.77
C VAL A 638 27.15 -67.83 19.64
N ILE A 639 27.17 -68.27 18.38
CA ILE A 639 27.02 -67.40 17.21
C ILE A 639 25.66 -66.70 17.20
N PHE A 640 24.56 -67.43 17.42
CA PHE A 640 23.20 -66.87 17.44
C PHE A 640 23.00 -65.84 18.56
N GLY A 641 23.75 -65.97 19.66
CA GLY A 641 23.84 -64.99 20.74
C GLY A 641 24.66 -63.74 20.42
N PHE A 642 25.50 -63.77 19.38
CA PHE A 642 26.26 -62.59 18.90
C PHE A 642 25.60 -61.91 17.69
N THR A 643 25.14 -62.66 16.68
CA THR A 643 24.70 -62.08 15.38
C THR A 643 23.30 -61.49 15.41
N ARG A 644 22.36 -62.03 16.20
CA ARG A 644 20.95 -61.59 16.14
C ARG A 644 20.67 -60.22 16.77
N GLY A 645 21.66 -59.63 17.46
CA GLY A 645 21.53 -58.40 18.23
C GLY A 645 20.82 -58.62 19.58
N PHE A 646 21.30 -57.95 20.63
CA PHE A 646 20.79 -58.14 21.99
C PHE A 646 19.42 -57.47 22.21
N GLY A 647 18.35 -58.16 21.81
CA GLY A 647 16.99 -57.82 22.21
C GLY A 647 16.79 -57.90 23.73
N GLU A 648 15.97 -57.01 24.27
CA GLU A 648 15.84 -56.74 25.72
C GLU A 648 15.63 -57.99 26.57
N ILE A 649 14.82 -58.93 26.07
CA ILE A 649 14.44 -60.21 26.69
C ILE A 649 15.66 -61.07 27.09
N TYR A 650 16.78 -61.00 26.35
CA TYR A 650 17.92 -61.90 26.57
C TYR A 650 19.02 -61.34 27.49
N SER A 651 18.98 -60.05 27.83
CA SER A 651 19.99 -59.40 28.68
C SER A 651 20.13 -60.07 30.06
N SER A 652 19.00 -60.41 30.70
CA SER A 652 18.90 -61.08 32.00
C SER A 652 19.37 -62.56 31.98
N PHE A 653 19.27 -63.22 30.82
CA PHE A 653 19.67 -64.62 30.66
C PHE A 653 21.10 -64.80 30.14
N ARG A 654 21.69 -63.80 29.46
CA ARG A 654 23.06 -63.85 28.92
C ARG A 654 24.08 -64.41 29.91
N ASN A 655 24.14 -63.83 31.12
CA ASN A 655 25.12 -64.23 32.13
C ASN A 655 24.85 -65.66 32.66
N LYS A 656 23.59 -66.09 32.71
CA LYS A 656 23.19 -67.45 33.13
C LYS A 656 23.56 -68.50 32.08
N MET A 657 23.35 -68.19 30.80
CA MET A 657 23.72 -69.07 29.68
C MET A 657 25.24 -69.22 29.55
N ILE A 658 26.00 -68.13 29.70
CA ILE A 658 27.47 -68.18 29.70
C ILE A 658 27.99 -68.99 30.91
N ALA A 659 27.44 -68.78 32.11
CA ALA A 659 27.79 -69.58 33.28
C ALA A 659 27.46 -71.07 33.09
N PHE A 660 26.32 -71.41 32.49
CA PHE A 660 25.95 -72.78 32.17
C PHE A 660 26.94 -73.42 31.19
N VAL A 661 27.33 -72.73 30.12
CA VAL A 661 28.33 -73.21 29.15
C VAL A 661 29.68 -73.46 29.82
N ILE A 662 30.17 -72.52 30.63
CA ILE A 662 31.45 -72.68 31.36
C ILE A 662 31.37 -73.87 32.33
N THR A 663 30.25 -74.01 33.04
CA THR A 663 30.01 -75.13 33.98
C THR A 663 29.97 -76.47 33.25
N PHE A 664 29.30 -76.54 32.10
CA PHE A 664 29.24 -77.74 31.27
C PHE A 664 30.62 -78.15 30.76
N ILE A 665 31.40 -77.20 30.23
CA ILE A 665 32.78 -77.44 29.80
C ILE A 665 33.62 -77.96 30.98
N PHE A 666 33.55 -77.30 32.15
CA PHE A 666 34.29 -77.71 33.34
C PHE A 666 33.94 -79.13 33.80
N ILE A 667 32.66 -79.51 33.80
CA ILE A 667 32.20 -80.87 34.11
C ILE A 667 32.78 -81.89 33.12
N VAL A 668 32.71 -81.61 31.80
CA VAL A 668 33.24 -82.52 30.77
C VAL A 668 34.77 -82.67 30.88
N THR A 669 35.50 -81.58 31.12
CA THR A 669 36.96 -81.61 31.32
C THR A 669 37.34 -82.39 32.58
N ALA A 670 36.67 -82.15 33.71
CA ALA A 670 36.92 -82.88 34.95
C ALA A 670 36.62 -84.38 34.83
N TYR A 671 35.50 -84.75 34.19
CA TYR A 671 35.15 -86.15 33.95
C TYR A 671 36.13 -86.84 33.00
N SER A 672 36.68 -86.10 32.03
CA SER A 672 37.74 -86.61 31.14
C SER A 672 39.06 -86.87 31.88
N LEU A 673 39.51 -85.95 32.76
CA LEU A 673 40.71 -86.15 33.57
C LEU A 673 40.61 -87.40 34.46
N VAL A 674 39.53 -87.55 35.23
CA VAL A 674 39.34 -88.68 36.16
C VAL A 674 39.36 -90.03 35.42
N ASN A 675 38.78 -90.11 34.22
CA ASN A 675 38.82 -91.32 33.40
C ASN A 675 40.21 -91.62 32.81
N PHE A 676 41.00 -90.58 32.54
CA PHE A 676 42.38 -90.71 32.03
C PHE A 676 43.33 -91.19 33.14
N GLU A 677 43.21 -90.62 34.34
CA GLU A 677 44.00 -90.98 35.51
C GLU A 677 43.78 -92.44 35.92
N ASN A 678 42.51 -92.87 36.05
CA ASN A 678 42.17 -94.26 36.37
C ASN A 678 42.77 -95.28 35.39
N ARG A 679 42.77 -94.98 34.07
CA ARG A 679 43.43 -95.84 33.06
C ARG A 679 44.95 -95.94 33.24
N SER A 680 45.60 -94.88 33.72
CA SER A 680 47.06 -94.86 33.93
C SER A 680 47.50 -95.77 35.09
N VAL A 681 46.73 -95.79 36.18
CA VAL A 681 47.00 -96.59 37.37
C VAL A 681 46.86 -98.08 37.07
N ASP A 682 45.80 -98.47 36.38
CA ASP A 682 45.50 -99.86 36.01
C ASP A 682 46.57 -100.45 35.07
N ALA A 683 47.11 -99.63 34.17
CA ALA A 683 48.23 -100.00 33.29
C ALA A 683 49.55 -100.23 34.07
N LEU A 684 49.84 -99.40 35.08
CA LEU A 684 51.02 -99.55 35.94
C LEU A 684 50.94 -100.82 36.80
N ILE A 685 49.75 -101.13 37.36
CA ILE A 685 49.53 -102.33 38.17
C ILE A 685 49.78 -103.60 37.34
N LYS A 686 49.18 -103.70 36.14
CA LYS A 686 49.38 -104.85 35.25
C LYS A 686 50.85 -105.05 34.85
N LYS A 687 51.58 -103.96 34.59
CA LYS A 687 53.01 -104.02 34.25
C LYS A 687 53.86 -104.59 35.39
N ARG A 688 53.55 -104.23 36.65
CA ARG A 688 54.27 -104.66 37.85
C ARG A 688 54.02 -106.13 38.23
N ILE A 689 52.83 -106.65 37.91
CA ILE A 689 52.50 -108.08 38.10
C ILE A 689 53.28 -108.94 37.09
N LYS A 690 53.29 -108.54 35.80
CA LYS A 690 54.00 -109.28 34.75
C LYS A 690 55.50 -109.42 35.05
N SER A 691 56.17 -108.34 35.49
CA SER A 691 57.60 -108.38 35.82
C SER A 691 57.96 -109.25 37.02
N LYS A 692 57.01 -109.61 37.89
CA LYS A 692 57.26 -110.58 38.99
C LYS A 692 57.26 -112.02 38.47
N LEU A 693 56.26 -112.39 37.67
CA LEU A 693 56.14 -113.72 37.07
C LEU A 693 57.35 -114.06 36.18
N GLU A 694 57.85 -113.08 35.44
CA GLU A 694 59.04 -113.25 34.59
C GLU A 694 60.32 -113.50 35.42
N PHE A 695 60.41 -112.96 36.64
CA PHE A 695 61.57 -113.15 37.54
C PHE A 695 61.57 -114.55 38.20
N GLU A 696 60.40 -114.98 38.69
CA GLU A 696 60.21 -116.31 39.32
C GLU A 696 60.43 -117.46 38.30
N ALA A 697 60.09 -117.22 37.02
CA ALA A 697 60.38 -118.15 35.92
C ALA A 697 61.90 -118.26 35.60
N THR A 698 62.70 -117.21 35.85
CA THR A 698 64.15 -117.26 35.62
C THR A 698 64.96 -117.89 36.77
N ASP A 699 64.59 -117.68 38.05
CA ASP A 699 65.31 -118.30 39.19
C ASP A 699 65.15 -119.83 39.20
N SER A 700 63.97 -120.31 38.82
CA SER A 700 63.66 -121.75 38.73
C SER A 700 64.47 -122.48 37.64
N LEU A 701 64.70 -121.83 36.49
CA LEU A 701 65.59 -122.36 35.44
C LEU A 701 67.07 -122.37 35.85
N LEU A 702 67.51 -121.37 36.62
CA LEU A 702 68.91 -121.25 37.06
C LEU A 702 69.31 -122.36 38.05
N LYS A 703 68.41 -122.75 38.96
CA LYS A 703 68.64 -123.89 39.87
C LYS A 703 68.82 -125.21 39.11
N HIS A 704 67.99 -125.46 38.10
CA HIS A 704 67.94 -126.75 37.42
C HIS A 704 69.20 -127.06 36.58
N THR A 705 69.98 -126.04 36.21
CA THR A 705 71.25 -126.18 35.45
C THR A 705 72.50 -126.37 36.33
N VAL A 706 72.42 -126.07 37.63
CA VAL A 706 73.56 -126.20 38.56
C VAL A 706 73.75 -127.64 39.06
N ASP A 707 72.69 -128.44 39.16
CA ASP A 707 72.79 -129.82 39.62
C ASP A 707 73.28 -130.79 38.52
N GLU A 708 72.86 -130.61 37.25
CA GLU A 708 73.36 -131.45 36.15
C GLU A 708 74.86 -131.31 35.88
N THR A 709 75.44 -130.15 36.18
CA THR A 709 76.86 -129.85 35.93
C THR A 709 77.81 -130.43 37.00
N LYS A 710 77.31 -130.85 38.17
CA LYS A 710 78.13 -131.46 39.24
C LYS A 710 78.40 -132.96 39.06
N ILE A 711 77.59 -133.68 38.29
CA ILE A 711 77.64 -135.16 38.22
C ILE A 711 78.66 -135.68 37.18
N LYS A 712 79.10 -134.85 36.23
CA LYS A 712 79.91 -135.28 35.07
C LYS A 712 81.44 -135.18 35.22
N THR A 713 81.96 -134.73 36.37
CA THR A 713 83.37 -134.26 36.47
C THR A 713 84.22 -134.94 37.55
N SER A 714 83.80 -136.11 38.04
CA SER A 714 84.51 -136.83 39.12
C SER A 714 84.52 -138.36 38.95
N ARG A 715 84.78 -138.84 37.72
CA ARG A 715 85.09 -140.26 37.45
C ARG A 715 86.01 -140.50 36.26
N GLN A 716 87.18 -139.89 36.29
CA GLN A 716 88.39 -140.37 35.63
C GLN A 716 89.61 -140.04 36.51
#